data_AF-A0A453HH48-F1
#
_entry.id   AF-A0A453HH48-F1
#
_cell.length_a   1.000
_cell.length_b   1.000
_cell.length_c   1.000
_cell.angle_alpha   90.00
_cell.angle_beta   90.00
_cell.angle_gamma   90.00
#
_symmetry.space_group_name_H-M   'P 1'
#
loop_
_entity.id
_entity.type
_entity.pdbx_description
1 polymer ?
#
loop_
_entity_poly.entity_id
_entity_poly.type
_entity_poly.pdbx_seq_one_letter_code
_entity_poly.pdbx_strand_id
1 'polypeptide(L)'
;FIVIDDLWETTWDIVKSAFPDGNNYSRIITTAETDGVALECCGSQSDNILKMKPLGSHASAELFFSIVCGSEHRCPDQLKEVSYRFIGKCGGLPLATICIAGLLASQTDNSELWHHLQKCLCSNLSTSPTLEEMLKEVLNLSYSCLPHYLKTCLLYLAMYPEGFTMWKVDLLKQWISEGFITAKEEKEVEEIADSYFYELVNKGMIQPEQINHNDEVLSCTLHHTVRDLIMYKSKEENFITSIDYSKAITGNSNMVRRLSLHFSSAKYATKPSGVILSQSRSLFFFGLLRCLPSDVEFKLLRVLILDFWGNQYGHTSLNLTRICSLVHLRYLKISCDIIVELPAQMRGLQYMETLEINARLSAVPLDIIHLPSLLHLSLRDETNLPDGIGRIRSLRTLQYFDLGNNTEDNVLSLGGLMNLQYLHLTYSTVQSDEHLKRNMVALASSVIKLVNLKSVILAPGALSTAIYHDVLSSVYSPPVFLQGLQKLDLLPPICMFSSFPKDIGAVRKLCYLNLVVRELRRNDIDSITGLPALTVLSLYVRQPPAESIIFNNGAFPALKYFKYMCGVLCLAFQEGALPNVHRLKLGFNARKGQQYDVLLAGIQHLVNLKKIDGIIGAAEGAEEPDRSAAESAFKDTIHKHSRFPSYVNVKRVDWVEEENEPRTEVNSSSSKCHEILQEQRGVNETEEDTKQFADSGVTNQIMQMSPQHMDLCAADTKLTMPSNNRMSFPEKLHDNIAAEAVSFSCTTSSGSSPKSSSAPSSHHSLPETYTWDPEGSPWSRALSPPTPRNTSAPQSAMHPMLSPEDHISRAEGTWSTAYFHPLPLPPSAISQVKATLSNQPAPKVEMSLVAGQWEKRKLIGSGTFGDVYEATNRHTGALCAVKAISIPNDSRSAESLKQLDQ
;
A
#
# COMPACT_ATOMS: atom_id res chain seq x y z
N PHE A 1 -22.30 -9.81 -5.28
CA PHE A 1 -21.64 -11.05 -4.79
C PHE A 1 -20.71 -10.67 -3.67
N ILE A 2 -20.70 -11.40 -2.56
CA ILE A 2 -19.93 -11.04 -1.36
C ILE A 2 -19.14 -12.27 -0.89
N VAL A 3 -17.93 -12.04 -0.38
CA VAL A 3 -17.17 -13.04 0.40
C VAL A 3 -16.95 -12.46 1.79
N ILE A 4 -17.15 -13.28 2.81
CA ILE A 4 -16.90 -12.94 4.21
C ILE A 4 -15.96 -14.02 4.74
N ASP A 5 -14.71 -13.63 4.97
CA ASP A 5 -13.64 -14.53 5.39
C ASP A 5 -13.55 -14.58 6.92
N ASP A 6 -13.19 -15.73 7.48
CA ASP A 6 -12.98 -15.98 8.92
C ASP A 6 -14.15 -15.56 9.83
N LEU A 7 -15.33 -16.18 9.65
CA LEU A 7 -16.48 -15.98 10.54
C LEU A 7 -16.40 -16.83 11.82
N TRP A 8 -16.73 -16.19 12.94
CA TRP A 8 -16.75 -16.75 14.29
C TRP A 8 -18.17 -16.78 14.88
N GLU A 9 -18.43 -17.70 15.81
CA GLU A 9 -19.73 -18.15 16.40
C GLU A 9 -20.59 -17.08 17.10
N THR A 10 -20.19 -15.81 17.09
CA THR A 10 -20.96 -14.70 17.68
C THR A 10 -21.23 -13.56 16.69
N THR A 11 -20.79 -13.69 15.44
CA THR A 11 -20.74 -12.59 14.47
C THR A 11 -21.79 -12.69 13.37
N TRP A 12 -22.22 -13.92 13.00
CA TRP A 12 -23.06 -14.12 11.83
C TRP A 12 -24.44 -13.47 11.93
N ASP A 13 -25.18 -13.61 13.04
CA ASP A 13 -26.50 -12.97 13.20
C ASP A 13 -26.46 -11.44 12.98
N ILE A 14 -25.39 -10.78 13.44
CA ILE A 14 -25.19 -9.33 13.23
C ILE A 14 -24.94 -9.04 11.75
N VAL A 15 -24.01 -9.77 11.12
CA VAL A 15 -23.62 -9.61 9.72
C VAL A 15 -24.81 -9.89 8.77
N LYS A 16 -25.56 -10.96 9.05
CA LYS A 16 -26.78 -11.34 8.33
C LYS A 16 -27.83 -10.23 8.35
N SER A 17 -28.03 -9.57 9.50
CA SER A 17 -28.99 -8.46 9.64
C SER A 17 -28.68 -7.21 8.81
N ALA A 18 -27.47 -7.11 8.25
CA ALA A 18 -27.08 -6.03 7.35
C ALA A 18 -27.45 -6.29 5.88
N PHE A 19 -27.89 -7.51 5.52
CA PHE A 19 -28.27 -7.86 4.14
C PHE A 19 -29.80 -7.84 3.96
N PRO A 20 -30.30 -7.34 2.81
CA PRO A 20 -31.73 -7.31 2.53
C PRO A 20 -32.27 -8.70 2.17
N ASP A 21 -33.41 -9.08 2.75
CA ASP A 21 -34.13 -10.30 2.38
C ASP A 21 -34.64 -10.24 0.92
N GLY A 22 -34.28 -11.24 0.10
CA GLY A 22 -34.79 -11.39 -1.25
C GLY A 22 -33.95 -12.29 -2.16
N ASN A 23 -34.60 -13.05 -3.04
CA ASN A 23 -33.92 -13.94 -3.99
C ASN A 23 -33.43 -13.21 -5.26
N ASN A 24 -32.62 -12.16 -5.09
CA ASN A 24 -32.11 -11.33 -6.19
C ASN A 24 -30.91 -11.98 -6.92
N TYR A 25 -30.80 -13.31 -6.91
CA TYR A 25 -29.63 -14.10 -7.35
C TYR A 25 -28.29 -13.73 -6.68
N SER A 26 -28.31 -12.86 -5.67
CA SER A 26 -27.19 -12.56 -4.79
C SER A 26 -26.64 -13.83 -4.15
N ARG A 27 -25.31 -13.92 -4.09
CA ARG A 27 -24.58 -14.99 -3.41
C ARG A 27 -23.61 -14.38 -2.41
N ILE A 28 -23.58 -14.96 -1.23
CA ILE A 28 -22.59 -14.73 -0.18
C ILE A 28 -21.80 -16.04 -0.07
N ILE A 29 -20.48 -15.98 -0.02
CA ILE A 29 -19.62 -17.08 0.41
C ILE A 29 -19.09 -16.72 1.78
N THR A 30 -19.23 -17.62 2.75
CA THR A 30 -18.62 -17.52 4.07
C THR A 30 -17.51 -18.55 4.20
N THR A 31 -16.43 -18.20 4.90
CA THR A 31 -15.45 -19.17 5.41
C THR A 31 -15.51 -19.16 6.94
N ALA A 32 -15.25 -20.31 7.56
CA ALA A 32 -15.19 -20.48 9.00
C ALA A 32 -14.37 -21.73 9.34
N GLU A 33 -13.69 -21.72 10.48
CA GLU A 33 -12.86 -22.86 10.90
C GLU A 33 -13.67 -24.03 11.48
N THR A 34 -14.91 -23.79 11.92
CA THR A 34 -15.74 -24.80 12.61
C THR A 34 -17.03 -25.11 11.87
N ASP A 35 -17.43 -26.39 11.93
CA ASP A 35 -18.69 -26.89 11.37
C ASP A 35 -19.93 -26.16 11.94
N GLY A 36 -19.88 -25.72 13.20
CA GLY A 36 -20.98 -25.03 13.88
C GLY A 36 -21.32 -23.71 13.21
N VAL A 37 -20.32 -22.86 13.00
CA VAL A 37 -20.49 -21.56 12.32
C VAL A 37 -20.93 -21.76 10.87
N ALA A 38 -20.40 -22.77 10.17
CA ALA A 38 -20.81 -23.08 8.80
C ALA A 38 -22.29 -23.50 8.72
N LEU A 39 -22.78 -24.30 9.69
CA LEU A 39 -24.19 -24.69 9.80
C LEU A 39 -25.10 -23.50 10.13
N GLU A 40 -24.67 -22.60 11.02
CA GLU A 40 -25.39 -21.36 11.35
C GLU A 40 -25.49 -20.43 10.12
N CYS A 41 -24.37 -20.24 9.41
CA CYS A 41 -24.30 -19.49 8.15
C CYS A 41 -25.28 -20.02 7.10
N CYS A 42 -25.34 -21.34 6.94
CA CYS A 42 -26.18 -22.02 5.95
C CYS A 42 -27.62 -22.27 6.42
N GLY A 43 -28.05 -21.75 7.57
CA GLY A 43 -29.40 -21.95 8.09
C GLY A 43 -29.77 -23.43 8.28
N SER A 44 -28.80 -24.24 8.74
CA SER A 44 -28.87 -25.70 8.88
C SER A 44 -28.99 -26.49 7.56
N GLN A 45 -28.79 -25.88 6.39
CA GLN A 45 -28.71 -26.60 5.12
C GLN A 45 -27.29 -27.12 4.87
N SER A 46 -27.06 -28.41 5.13
CA SER A 46 -25.76 -29.09 4.95
C SER A 46 -25.17 -28.95 3.55
N ASP A 47 -26.03 -28.93 2.54
CA ASP A 47 -25.65 -29.16 1.14
C ASP A 47 -24.92 -27.96 0.51
N ASN A 48 -24.95 -26.81 1.21
CA ASN A 48 -24.20 -25.60 0.85
C ASN A 48 -22.79 -25.55 1.47
N ILE A 49 -22.44 -26.48 2.38
CA ILE A 49 -21.17 -26.45 3.12
C ILE A 49 -20.05 -27.19 2.37
N LEU A 50 -19.17 -26.43 1.72
CA LEU A 50 -17.96 -26.96 1.08
C LEU A 50 -16.85 -27.20 2.12
N LYS A 51 -16.79 -28.40 2.70
CA LYS A 51 -15.68 -28.81 3.56
C LYS A 51 -14.38 -28.96 2.75
N MET A 52 -13.46 -28.01 2.94
CA MET A 52 -12.13 -28.06 2.36
C MET A 52 -11.36 -29.29 2.86
N LYS A 53 -10.65 -29.97 1.94
CA LYS A 53 -9.90 -31.20 2.22
C LYS A 53 -8.39 -30.92 2.13
N PRO A 54 -7.56 -31.61 2.93
CA PRO A 54 -6.11 -31.60 2.73
C PRO A 54 -5.73 -32.04 1.31
N LEU A 55 -4.58 -31.57 0.83
CA LEU A 55 -4.02 -31.97 -0.45
C LEU A 55 -3.77 -33.48 -0.48
N GLY A 56 -4.05 -34.11 -1.63
CA GLY A 56 -3.61 -35.48 -1.91
C GLY A 56 -2.09 -35.58 -1.94
N SER A 57 -1.55 -36.79 -1.77
CA SER A 57 -0.10 -37.05 -1.75
C SER A 57 0.62 -36.52 -2.99
N HIS A 58 0.03 -36.68 -4.18
CA HIS A 58 0.59 -36.17 -5.44
C HIS A 58 0.68 -34.64 -5.49
N ALA A 59 -0.41 -33.93 -5.18
CA ALA A 59 -0.42 -32.46 -5.15
C ALA A 59 0.49 -31.89 -4.04
N SER A 60 0.60 -32.59 -2.91
CA SER A 60 1.53 -32.24 -1.83
C SER A 60 2.99 -32.41 -2.26
N ALA A 61 3.30 -33.47 -3.02
CA ALA A 61 4.62 -33.69 -3.59
C ALA A 61 4.95 -32.69 -4.69
N GLU A 62 4.00 -32.38 -5.58
CA GLU A 62 4.15 -31.34 -6.62
C GLU A 62 4.48 -29.99 -5.98
N LEU A 63 3.71 -29.56 -4.98
CA LEU A 63 3.96 -28.34 -4.20
C LEU A 63 5.35 -28.36 -3.55
N PHE A 64 5.69 -29.43 -2.82
CA PHE A 64 6.98 -29.57 -2.15
C PHE A 64 8.17 -29.50 -3.12
N PHE A 65 8.15 -30.32 -4.18
CA PHE A 65 9.25 -30.37 -5.15
C PHE A 65 9.31 -29.14 -6.06
N SER A 66 8.21 -28.39 -6.24
CA SER A 66 8.25 -27.09 -6.91
C SER A 66 9.09 -26.06 -6.13
N ILE A 67 9.09 -26.15 -4.80
CA ILE A 67 9.84 -25.26 -3.91
C ILE A 67 11.29 -25.73 -3.73
N VAL A 68 11.54 -27.02 -3.47
CA VAL A 68 12.90 -27.54 -3.20
C VAL A 68 13.73 -27.71 -4.47
N CYS A 69 13.12 -28.13 -5.58
CA CYS A 69 13.82 -28.59 -6.78
C CYS A 69 13.26 -28.00 -8.10
N GLY A 70 12.30 -27.07 -8.03
CA GLY A 70 11.59 -26.53 -9.20
C GLY A 70 10.69 -27.52 -9.97
N SER A 71 10.75 -28.82 -9.64
CA SER A 71 9.94 -29.93 -10.16
C SER A 71 10.49 -31.27 -9.63
N GLU A 72 9.64 -32.28 -9.41
CA GLU A 72 10.07 -33.61 -8.94
C GLU A 72 11.15 -34.24 -9.83
N HIS A 73 11.04 -34.12 -11.16
CA HIS A 73 12.00 -34.67 -12.12
C HIS A 73 13.41 -34.07 -12.03
N ARG A 74 13.57 -32.88 -11.44
CA ARG A 74 14.88 -32.24 -11.23
C ARG A 74 15.53 -32.58 -9.89
N CYS A 75 14.81 -33.30 -9.02
CA CYS A 75 15.28 -33.61 -7.67
C CYS A 75 16.10 -34.92 -7.65
N PRO A 76 17.27 -34.97 -6.98
CA PRO A 76 18.04 -36.21 -6.78
C PRO A 76 17.22 -37.30 -6.07
N ASP A 77 17.35 -38.56 -6.50
CA ASP A 77 16.53 -39.66 -5.98
C ASP A 77 16.75 -39.93 -4.48
N GLN A 78 17.97 -39.70 -3.98
CA GLN A 78 18.30 -39.76 -2.55
C GLN A 78 17.48 -38.74 -1.73
N LEU A 79 17.23 -37.54 -2.28
CA LEU A 79 16.40 -36.54 -1.61
C LEU A 79 14.91 -36.89 -1.73
N LYS A 80 14.46 -37.53 -2.81
CA LYS A 80 13.03 -37.90 -2.99
C LYS A 80 12.53 -38.81 -1.88
N GLU A 81 13.29 -39.84 -1.50
CA GLU A 81 12.85 -40.78 -0.46
C GLU A 81 12.64 -40.09 0.90
N VAL A 82 13.54 -39.18 1.28
CA VAL A 82 13.41 -38.39 2.52
C VAL A 82 12.30 -37.34 2.39
N SER A 83 12.14 -36.72 1.21
CA SER A 83 11.09 -35.75 0.91
C SER A 83 9.69 -36.33 1.11
N TYR A 84 9.41 -37.55 0.62
CA TYR A 84 8.09 -38.18 0.82
C TYR A 84 7.77 -38.43 2.31
N ARG A 85 8.77 -38.65 3.16
CA ARG A 85 8.58 -38.75 4.62
C ARG A 85 8.17 -37.42 5.23
N PHE A 86 8.77 -36.31 4.79
CA PHE A 86 8.33 -34.96 5.16
C PHE A 86 6.93 -34.63 4.64
N ILE A 87 6.66 -34.89 3.36
CA ILE A 87 5.34 -34.67 2.74
C ILE A 87 4.22 -35.42 3.50
N GLY A 88 4.45 -36.69 3.86
CA GLY A 88 3.52 -37.46 4.69
C GLY A 88 3.33 -36.88 6.09
N LYS A 89 4.39 -36.34 6.69
CA LYS A 89 4.36 -35.64 8.00
C LYS A 89 3.73 -34.23 7.95
N CYS A 90 3.51 -33.65 6.76
CA CYS A 90 2.76 -32.41 6.58
C CYS A 90 1.24 -32.62 6.43
N GLY A 91 0.75 -33.87 6.43
CA GLY A 91 -0.68 -34.21 6.49
C GLY A 91 -1.56 -33.65 5.36
N GLY A 92 -0.96 -33.24 4.24
CA GLY A 92 -1.65 -32.55 3.14
C GLY A 92 -1.97 -31.07 3.40
N LEU A 93 -1.47 -30.46 4.48
CA LEU A 93 -1.63 -29.02 4.70
C LEU A 93 -0.67 -28.22 3.79
N PRO A 94 -1.17 -27.26 2.98
CA PRO A 94 -0.32 -26.45 2.11
C PRO A 94 0.75 -25.67 2.88
N LEU A 95 0.37 -24.98 3.97
CA LEU A 95 1.31 -24.15 4.75
C LEU A 95 2.42 -24.98 5.41
N ALA A 96 2.08 -26.13 6.02
CA ALA A 96 3.08 -27.04 6.59
C ALA A 96 4.05 -27.56 5.52
N THR A 97 3.52 -27.89 4.33
CA THR A 97 4.32 -28.35 3.18
C THR A 97 5.26 -27.24 2.70
N ILE A 98 4.79 -26.00 2.57
CA ILE A 98 5.59 -24.83 2.18
C ILE A 98 6.69 -24.54 3.19
N CYS A 99 6.39 -24.56 4.50
CA CYS A 99 7.38 -24.27 5.54
C CYS A 99 8.51 -25.30 5.58
N ILE A 100 8.21 -26.61 5.54
CA ILE A 100 9.27 -27.63 5.49
C ILE A 100 10.02 -27.58 4.15
N ALA A 101 9.34 -27.38 3.01
CA ALA A 101 10.01 -27.26 1.72
C ALA A 101 10.96 -26.05 1.68
N GLY A 102 10.52 -24.86 2.11
CA GLY A 102 11.33 -23.63 2.15
C GLY A 102 12.46 -23.63 3.19
N LEU A 103 12.30 -24.42 4.26
CA LEU A 103 13.38 -24.74 5.18
C LEU A 103 14.49 -25.53 4.46
N LEU A 104 14.11 -26.65 3.83
CA LEU A 104 15.03 -27.60 3.18
C LEU A 104 15.65 -27.05 1.88
N ALA A 105 14.92 -26.22 1.12
CA ALA A 105 15.40 -25.56 -0.10
C ALA A 105 16.64 -24.66 0.15
N SER A 106 16.81 -24.15 1.37
CA SER A 106 18.00 -23.37 1.76
C SER A 106 19.19 -24.22 2.25
N GLN A 107 19.03 -25.55 2.28
CA GLN A 107 19.97 -26.51 2.87
C GLN A 107 19.93 -27.86 2.12
N THR A 108 19.86 -27.83 0.77
CA THR A 108 19.72 -29.04 -0.07
C THR A 108 20.81 -30.07 0.15
N ASP A 109 22.03 -29.60 0.42
CA ASP A 109 23.23 -30.44 0.45
C ASP A 109 23.53 -30.97 1.88
N ASN A 110 22.74 -30.54 2.87
CA ASN A 110 22.99 -30.78 4.29
C ASN A 110 22.22 -32.01 4.82
N SER A 111 22.64 -33.20 4.39
CA SER A 111 21.99 -34.48 4.75
C SER A 111 21.84 -34.69 6.27
N GLU A 112 22.80 -34.24 7.09
CA GLU A 112 22.72 -34.33 8.55
C GLU A 112 21.56 -33.51 9.12
N LEU A 113 21.37 -32.28 8.62
CA LEU A 113 20.24 -31.42 9.00
C LEU A 113 18.89 -32.02 8.56
N TRP A 114 18.80 -32.64 7.38
CA TRP A 114 17.59 -33.35 6.96
C TRP A 114 17.25 -34.50 7.92
N HIS A 115 18.23 -35.31 8.32
CA HIS A 115 18.02 -36.38 9.31
C HIS A 115 17.70 -35.85 10.72
N HIS A 116 18.30 -34.74 11.13
CA HIS A 116 17.96 -34.08 12.40
C HIS A 116 16.51 -33.57 12.42
N LEU A 117 16.08 -32.86 11.37
CA LEU A 117 14.70 -32.38 11.22
C LEU A 117 13.70 -33.54 11.17
N GLN A 118 14.03 -34.62 10.43
CA GLN A 118 13.20 -35.84 10.40
C GLN A 118 13.06 -36.45 11.80
N LYS A 119 14.14 -36.45 12.61
CA LYS A 119 14.09 -36.93 14.00
C LYS A 119 13.19 -36.04 14.87
N CYS A 120 13.31 -34.72 14.79
CA CYS A 120 12.51 -33.78 15.59
C CYS A 120 11.00 -33.87 15.27
N LEU A 121 10.60 -33.97 14.00
CA LEU A 121 9.21 -34.23 13.60
C LEU A 121 8.71 -35.64 13.95
N CYS A 122 9.61 -36.56 14.30
CA CYS A 122 9.26 -37.90 14.77
C CYS A 122 9.29 -38.06 16.30
N SER A 123 9.90 -37.13 17.04
CA SER A 123 9.93 -37.15 18.51
C SER A 123 8.82 -36.33 19.17
N ASN A 124 8.31 -35.31 18.48
CA ASN A 124 7.41 -34.32 19.09
C ASN A 124 5.94 -34.69 18.86
N LEU A 125 5.57 -35.08 17.63
CA LEU A 125 4.22 -35.53 17.30
C LEU A 125 3.81 -36.76 18.13
N SER A 126 2.61 -36.70 18.70
CA SER A 126 1.96 -37.83 19.37
C SER A 126 1.66 -38.99 18.40
N THR A 127 1.13 -40.11 18.92
CA THR A 127 0.75 -41.28 18.08
C THR A 127 -0.36 -40.97 17.07
N SER A 128 -1.13 -39.90 17.27
CA SER A 128 -2.21 -39.46 16.38
C SER A 128 -2.50 -37.96 16.61
N PRO A 129 -1.66 -37.04 16.09
CA PRO A 129 -1.83 -35.60 16.26
C PRO A 129 -2.96 -35.07 15.37
N THR A 130 -3.61 -33.99 15.80
CA THR A 130 -4.49 -33.21 14.93
C THR A 130 -3.68 -32.47 13.85
N LEU A 131 -4.36 -32.05 12.78
CA LEU A 131 -3.75 -31.22 11.72
C LEU A 131 -3.25 -29.87 12.27
N GLU A 132 -3.91 -29.33 13.29
CA GLU A 132 -3.55 -28.07 13.95
C GLU A 132 -2.28 -28.20 14.80
N GLU A 133 -2.17 -29.24 15.63
CA GLU A 133 -0.95 -29.54 16.41
C GLU A 133 0.23 -29.79 15.47
N MET A 134 0.02 -30.58 14.41
CA MET A 134 1.02 -30.85 13.37
C MET A 134 1.50 -29.57 12.67
N LEU A 135 0.59 -28.64 12.35
CA LEU A 135 0.95 -27.33 11.81
C LEU A 135 1.76 -26.51 12.83
N LYS A 136 1.31 -26.45 14.09
CA LYS A 136 1.99 -25.73 15.17
C LYS A 136 3.39 -26.26 15.43
N GLU A 137 3.61 -27.58 15.35
CA GLU A 137 4.95 -28.18 15.44
C GLU A 137 5.84 -27.85 14.25
N VAL A 138 5.33 -27.96 13.02
CA VAL A 138 6.06 -27.60 11.80
C VAL A 138 6.47 -26.13 11.80
N LEU A 139 5.59 -25.23 12.23
CA LEU A 139 5.88 -23.81 12.36
C LEU A 139 6.90 -23.53 13.48
N ASN A 140 6.79 -24.18 14.64
CA ASN A 140 7.77 -24.06 15.73
C ASN A 140 9.16 -24.52 15.27
N LEU A 141 9.27 -25.68 14.61
CA LEU A 141 10.54 -26.19 14.09
C LEU A 141 11.14 -25.23 13.05
N SER A 142 10.31 -24.76 12.12
CA SER A 142 10.73 -23.83 11.07
C SER A 142 11.20 -22.50 11.66
N TYR A 143 10.51 -21.96 12.67
CA TYR A 143 10.96 -20.77 13.43
C TYR A 143 12.29 -21.05 14.14
N SER A 144 12.41 -22.16 14.86
CA SER A 144 13.62 -22.51 15.61
C SER A 144 14.86 -22.56 14.73
N CYS A 145 14.74 -23.01 13.48
CA CYS A 145 15.83 -23.04 12.51
C CYS A 145 16.15 -21.70 11.82
N LEU A 146 15.33 -20.65 11.99
CA LEU A 146 15.64 -19.33 11.40
C LEU A 146 16.89 -18.69 12.05
N PRO A 147 17.79 -18.07 11.28
CA PRO A 147 18.82 -17.19 11.82
C PRO A 147 18.25 -16.04 12.66
N HIS A 148 19.04 -15.53 13.62
CA HIS A 148 18.59 -14.48 14.54
C HIS A 148 18.15 -13.17 13.84
N TYR A 149 18.71 -12.85 12.68
CA TYR A 149 18.28 -11.68 11.89
C TYR A 149 16.85 -11.87 11.36
N LEU A 150 16.53 -13.03 10.76
CA LEU A 150 15.17 -13.35 10.31
C LEU A 150 14.18 -13.42 11.47
N LYS A 151 14.55 -14.04 12.61
CA LYS A 151 13.72 -14.06 13.82
C LYS A 151 13.34 -12.65 14.25
N THR A 152 14.32 -11.73 14.26
CA THR A 152 14.10 -10.33 14.62
C THR A 152 13.13 -9.62 13.66
N CYS A 153 13.30 -9.82 12.34
CA CYS A 153 12.41 -9.28 11.31
C CYS A 153 10.99 -9.86 11.37
N LEU A 154 10.87 -11.18 11.59
CA LEU A 154 9.61 -11.92 11.70
C LEU A 154 8.83 -11.56 12.97
N LEU A 155 9.48 -11.53 14.14
CA LEU A 155 8.86 -11.09 15.39
C LEU A 155 8.33 -9.65 15.30
N TYR A 156 8.97 -8.77 14.52
CA TYR A 156 8.52 -7.39 14.35
C TYR A 156 7.12 -7.27 13.75
N LEU A 157 6.69 -8.24 12.93
CA LEU A 157 5.36 -8.26 12.31
C LEU A 157 4.23 -8.38 13.35
N ALA A 158 4.53 -8.88 14.56
CA ALA A 158 3.59 -8.90 15.69
C ALA A 158 3.22 -7.50 16.22
N MET A 159 3.85 -6.42 15.72
CA MET A 159 3.41 -5.04 15.95
C MET A 159 2.10 -4.69 15.22
N TYR A 160 1.79 -5.37 14.11
CA TYR A 160 0.56 -5.12 13.35
C TYR A 160 -0.66 -5.83 13.96
N PRO A 161 -1.89 -5.32 13.77
CA PRO A 161 -3.10 -6.02 14.17
C PRO A 161 -3.35 -7.28 13.31
N GLU A 162 -4.39 -8.03 13.68
CA GLU A 162 -4.86 -9.22 12.95
C GLU A 162 -5.37 -8.84 11.56
N GLY A 163 -5.23 -9.74 10.57
CA GLY A 163 -5.69 -9.51 9.19
C GLY A 163 -5.04 -8.35 8.43
N PHE A 164 -4.00 -7.70 8.97
CA PHE A 164 -3.48 -6.46 8.42
C PHE A 164 -2.53 -6.67 7.22
N THR A 165 -2.93 -6.16 6.05
CA THR A 165 -2.10 -6.06 4.84
C THR A 165 -0.91 -5.13 5.04
N MET A 166 0.30 -5.68 5.04
CA MET A 166 1.55 -4.93 5.20
C MET A 166 2.22 -4.68 3.84
N TRP A 167 2.44 -3.41 3.49
CA TRP A 167 3.20 -3.03 2.29
C TRP A 167 4.70 -3.36 2.47
N LYS A 168 5.26 -4.15 1.54
CA LYS A 168 6.65 -4.63 1.58
C LYS A 168 7.63 -3.47 1.76
N VAL A 169 7.51 -2.44 0.92
CA VAL A 169 8.41 -1.28 0.92
C VAL A 169 8.45 -0.58 2.28
N ASP A 170 7.32 -0.48 2.98
CA ASP A 170 7.26 0.16 4.30
C ASP A 170 7.85 -0.71 5.40
N LEU A 171 7.58 -2.02 5.35
CA LEU A 171 8.17 -3.00 6.24
C LEU A 171 9.71 -2.99 6.16
N LEU A 172 10.27 -2.91 4.94
CA LEU A 172 11.73 -2.80 4.76
C LEU A 172 12.29 -1.50 5.37
N LYS A 173 11.68 -0.33 5.07
CA LYS A 173 12.07 0.95 5.69
C LYS A 173 12.07 0.87 7.22
N GLN A 174 11.09 0.20 7.82
CA GLN A 174 10.99 0.04 9.27
C GLN A 174 12.11 -0.85 9.83
N TRP A 175 12.38 -2.03 9.23
CA TRP A 175 13.50 -2.89 9.66
C TRP A 175 14.86 -2.18 9.57
N ILE A 176 15.03 -1.29 8.58
CA ILE A 176 16.21 -0.43 8.44
C ILE A 176 16.26 0.63 9.55
N SER A 177 15.16 1.35 9.78
CA SER A 177 15.06 2.40 10.81
C SER A 177 15.16 1.87 12.26
N GLU A 178 14.72 0.64 12.50
CA GLU A 178 14.98 -0.11 13.75
C GLU A 178 16.48 -0.38 13.95
N GLY A 179 17.21 -0.61 12.86
CA GLY A 179 18.59 -1.09 12.84
C GLY A 179 18.72 -2.62 12.90
N PHE A 180 17.78 -3.36 12.29
CA PHE A 180 17.90 -4.83 12.14
C PHE A 180 18.81 -5.22 10.99
N ILE A 181 18.89 -4.38 9.96
CA ILE A 181 19.70 -4.61 8.77
C ILE A 181 21.06 -3.93 8.97
N THR A 182 22.15 -4.67 8.84
CA THR A 182 23.52 -4.17 9.02
C THR A 182 24.33 -4.37 7.76
N ALA A 183 24.75 -3.26 7.14
CA ALA A 183 25.62 -3.24 5.98
C ALA A 183 26.63 -2.07 6.09
N LYS A 184 27.58 -1.98 5.17
CA LYS A 184 28.54 -0.86 5.09
C LYS A 184 28.00 0.30 4.26
N GLU A 185 27.17 0.01 3.26
CA GLU A 185 26.60 1.02 2.36
C GLU A 185 25.07 0.98 2.40
N GLU A 186 24.40 2.14 2.39
CA GLU A 186 22.94 2.23 2.44
C GLU A 186 22.21 1.60 1.22
N LYS A 187 22.92 1.29 0.13
CA LYS A 187 22.37 0.52 -0.99
C LYS A 187 22.40 -0.98 -0.70
N GLU A 188 23.49 -1.46 -0.11
CA GLU A 188 23.65 -2.83 0.41
C GLU A 188 22.58 -3.11 1.49
N VAL A 189 22.24 -2.10 2.32
CA VAL A 189 21.13 -2.16 3.30
C VAL A 189 19.77 -2.43 2.64
N GLU A 190 19.40 -1.69 1.58
CA GLU A 190 18.12 -1.92 0.85
C GLU A 190 18.08 -3.34 0.26
N GLU A 191 19.17 -3.79 -0.37
CA GLU A 191 19.26 -5.09 -1.05
C GLU A 191 19.27 -6.28 -0.07
N ILE A 192 19.90 -6.15 1.11
CA ILE A 192 19.83 -7.15 2.20
C ILE A 192 18.41 -7.21 2.80
N ALA A 193 17.75 -6.07 3.01
CA ALA A 193 16.40 -6.03 3.56
C ALA A 193 15.40 -6.77 2.64
N ASP A 194 15.50 -6.57 1.32
CA ASP A 194 14.68 -7.24 0.32
C ASP A 194 14.93 -8.76 0.31
N SER A 195 16.20 -9.17 0.43
CA SER A 195 16.61 -10.58 0.55
C SER A 195 16.02 -11.26 1.79
N TYR A 196 16.08 -10.62 2.98
CA TYR A 196 15.51 -11.17 4.21
C TYR A 196 13.97 -11.32 4.13
N PHE A 197 13.30 -10.39 3.45
CA PHE A 197 11.86 -10.51 3.19
C PHE A 197 11.54 -11.72 2.32
N TYR A 198 12.25 -11.90 1.19
CA TYR A 198 12.04 -13.05 0.32
C TYR A 198 12.46 -14.37 0.97
N GLU A 199 13.46 -14.39 1.85
CA GLU A 199 13.80 -15.59 2.63
C GLU A 199 12.65 -16.02 3.56
N LEU A 200 11.97 -15.06 4.22
CA LEU A 200 10.79 -15.34 5.05
C LEU A 200 9.56 -15.77 4.22
N VAL A 201 9.34 -15.18 3.05
CA VAL A 201 8.30 -15.61 2.10
C VAL A 201 8.55 -17.03 1.60
N ASN A 202 9.77 -17.33 1.16
CA ASN A 202 10.15 -18.65 0.64
C ASN A 202 10.04 -19.74 1.73
N LYS A 203 10.17 -19.38 3.02
CA LYS A 203 9.97 -20.26 4.18
C LYS A 203 8.51 -20.32 4.69
N GLY A 204 7.56 -19.72 3.97
CA GLY A 204 6.14 -19.71 4.33
C GLY A 204 5.78 -18.89 5.59
N MET A 205 6.75 -18.15 6.15
CA MET A 205 6.56 -17.33 7.36
C MET A 205 5.86 -16.00 7.07
N ILE A 206 5.85 -15.58 5.81
CA ILE A 206 5.13 -14.41 5.30
C ILE A 206 4.36 -14.85 4.06
N GLN A 207 3.09 -14.48 3.96
CA GLN A 207 2.25 -14.81 2.80
C GLN A 207 2.15 -13.59 1.86
N PRO A 208 2.60 -13.69 0.59
CA PRO A 208 2.35 -12.66 -0.42
C PRO A 208 0.84 -12.49 -0.65
N GLU A 209 0.37 -11.25 -0.67
CA GLU A 209 -1.05 -10.93 -0.88
C GLU A 209 -1.25 -10.23 -2.23
N GLN A 210 -0.56 -9.12 -2.45
CA GLN A 210 -0.56 -8.43 -3.75
C GLN A 210 0.78 -8.63 -4.46
N ILE A 211 0.71 -9.21 -5.66
CA ILE A 211 1.85 -9.41 -6.57
C ILE A 211 1.60 -8.57 -7.83
N ASN A 212 2.60 -7.81 -8.26
CA ASN A 212 2.49 -6.95 -9.44
C ASN A 212 2.68 -7.74 -10.75
N HIS A 213 2.60 -7.05 -11.88
CA HIS A 213 2.70 -7.66 -13.21
C HIS A 213 4.13 -8.05 -13.65
N ASN A 214 5.14 -7.78 -12.81
CA ASN A 214 6.52 -8.27 -12.96
C ASN A 214 6.77 -9.58 -12.18
N ASP A 215 5.80 -10.06 -11.40
CA ASP A 215 5.90 -11.08 -10.34
C ASP A 215 6.60 -10.60 -9.04
N GLU A 216 6.67 -9.28 -8.80
CA GLU A 216 7.22 -8.71 -7.56
C GLU A 216 6.13 -8.57 -6.49
N VAL A 217 6.43 -8.97 -5.25
CA VAL A 217 5.50 -8.84 -4.11
C VAL A 217 5.42 -7.37 -3.65
N LEU A 218 4.22 -6.80 -3.64
CA LEU A 218 3.92 -5.44 -3.18
C LEU A 218 3.48 -5.41 -1.72
N SER A 219 2.62 -6.35 -1.32
CA SER A 219 2.10 -6.48 0.05
C SER A 219 2.04 -7.93 0.50
N CYS A 220 1.97 -8.10 1.81
CA CYS A 220 1.95 -9.41 2.46
C CYS A 220 1.09 -9.40 3.73
N THR A 221 0.70 -10.59 4.17
CA THR A 221 -0.02 -10.84 5.41
C THR A 221 0.65 -11.99 6.19
N LEU A 222 0.15 -12.26 7.39
CA LEU A 222 0.49 -13.42 8.20
C LEU A 222 -0.71 -14.37 8.30
N HIS A 223 -0.46 -15.67 8.14
CA HIS A 223 -1.43 -16.68 8.53
C HIS A 223 -1.66 -16.62 10.05
N HIS A 224 -2.89 -16.80 10.54
CA HIS A 224 -3.23 -16.70 11.97
C HIS A 224 -2.30 -17.57 12.84
N THR A 225 -1.98 -18.80 12.41
CA THR A 225 -1.16 -19.74 13.20
C THR A 225 0.32 -19.32 13.26
N VAL A 226 0.81 -18.59 12.26
CA VAL A 226 2.15 -17.98 12.27
C VAL A 226 2.14 -16.75 13.17
N ARG A 227 1.07 -15.94 13.11
CA ARG A 227 0.84 -14.79 13.98
C ARG A 227 0.81 -15.20 15.46
N ASP A 228 0.09 -16.27 15.80
CA ASP A 228 0.08 -16.87 17.15
C ASP A 228 1.48 -17.27 17.62
N LEU A 229 2.24 -17.96 16.78
CA LEU A 229 3.60 -18.40 17.11
C LEU A 229 4.52 -17.20 17.39
N ILE A 230 4.50 -16.17 16.54
CA ILE A 230 5.34 -14.98 16.77
C ILE A 230 4.83 -14.14 17.95
N MET A 231 3.54 -14.12 18.24
CA MET A 231 2.97 -13.47 19.42
C MET A 231 3.34 -14.21 20.72
N TYR A 232 3.41 -15.54 20.68
CA TYR A 232 3.93 -16.36 21.79
C TYR A 232 5.43 -16.12 21.99
N LYS A 233 6.25 -16.25 20.94
CA LYS A 233 7.70 -16.06 21.02
C LYS A 233 8.10 -14.63 21.36
N SER A 234 7.36 -13.63 20.88
CA SER A 234 7.58 -12.22 21.27
C SER A 234 7.32 -11.96 22.76
N LYS A 235 6.37 -12.66 23.39
CA LYS A 235 6.14 -12.61 24.85
C LYS A 235 7.24 -13.34 25.62
N GLU A 236 7.67 -14.50 25.14
CA GLU A 236 8.78 -15.29 25.71
C GLU A 236 10.11 -14.51 25.70
N GLU A 237 10.40 -13.81 24.60
CA GLU A 237 11.63 -13.03 24.39
C GLU A 237 11.52 -11.56 24.91
N ASN A 238 10.35 -11.15 25.44
CA ASN A 238 9.99 -9.76 25.78
C ASN A 238 10.33 -8.75 24.67
N PHE A 239 9.99 -9.10 23.42
CA PHE A 239 10.39 -8.38 22.22
C PHE A 239 9.43 -7.23 21.86
N ILE A 240 8.11 -7.47 21.99
CA ILE A 240 7.02 -6.49 21.82
C ILE A 240 6.02 -6.65 22.96
N THR A 241 5.46 -5.52 23.42
CA THR A 241 4.20 -5.50 24.17
C THR A 241 3.09 -5.01 23.25
N SER A 242 2.06 -5.83 23.04
CA SER A 242 0.82 -5.44 22.35
C SER A 242 -0.28 -5.26 23.40
N ILE A 243 -0.98 -4.12 23.36
CA ILE A 243 -2.08 -3.79 24.28
C ILE A 243 -3.34 -3.50 23.47
N ASP A 244 -4.36 -4.32 23.69
CA ASP A 244 -5.71 -4.13 23.18
C ASP A 244 -6.56 -3.45 24.27
N TYR A 245 -7.00 -2.22 24.01
CA TYR A 245 -7.73 -1.39 24.97
C TYR A 245 -9.15 -1.92 25.30
N SER A 246 -9.64 -2.96 24.61
CA SER A 246 -10.90 -3.64 24.97
C SER A 246 -10.75 -4.66 26.11
N LYS A 247 -9.51 -5.03 26.46
CA LYS A 247 -9.21 -6.13 27.40
C LYS A 247 -8.62 -5.57 28.70
N ALA A 248 -8.99 -6.18 29.83
CA ALA A 248 -8.49 -5.79 31.14
C ALA A 248 -6.96 -6.02 31.23
N ILE A 249 -6.20 -4.96 31.59
CA ILE A 249 -4.73 -5.00 31.62
C ILE A 249 -4.27 -5.79 32.85
N THR A 250 -3.89 -7.06 32.65
CA THR A 250 -3.53 -8.01 33.70
C THR A 250 -2.01 -8.20 33.83
N GLY A 251 -1.28 -7.15 34.23
CA GLY A 251 0.11 -7.30 34.67
C GLY A 251 0.96 -6.03 34.65
N ASN A 252 2.06 -6.04 35.42
CA ASN A 252 3.10 -5.00 35.35
C ASN A 252 3.96 -5.20 34.09
N SER A 253 3.80 -4.36 33.08
CA SER A 253 4.60 -4.39 31.85
C SER A 253 6.03 -3.85 32.10
N ASN A 254 7.01 -4.75 32.27
CA ASN A 254 8.40 -4.37 32.44
C ASN A 254 9.04 -3.87 31.13
N MET A 255 9.57 -2.64 31.17
CA MET A 255 10.61 -2.10 30.26
C MET A 255 10.41 -2.39 28.76
N VAL A 256 9.27 -1.93 28.23
CA VAL A 256 8.87 -2.12 26.83
C VAL A 256 9.88 -1.48 25.86
N ARG A 257 10.44 -2.28 24.94
CA ARG A 257 11.26 -1.79 23.81
C ARG A 257 10.45 -1.46 22.57
N ARG A 258 9.31 -2.13 22.35
CA ARG A 258 8.39 -1.93 21.23
C ARG A 258 6.95 -2.06 21.71
N LEU A 259 6.13 -1.08 21.40
CA LEU A 259 4.75 -0.99 21.88
C LEU A 259 3.79 -0.91 20.70
N SER A 260 2.81 -1.80 20.65
CA SER A 260 1.66 -1.65 19.75
C SER A 260 0.38 -1.50 20.55
N LEU A 261 -0.43 -0.51 20.17
CA LEU A 261 -1.67 -0.11 20.85
C LEU A 261 -2.83 -0.23 19.87
N HIS A 262 -3.77 -1.14 20.17
CA HIS A 262 -4.92 -1.45 19.32
C HIS A 262 -6.25 -1.11 19.99
N PHE A 263 -7.22 -0.66 19.20
CA PHE A 263 -8.55 -0.26 19.66
C PHE A 263 -9.66 -0.93 18.87
N SER A 264 -10.13 -2.08 19.37
CA SER A 264 -11.22 -2.84 18.77
C SER A 264 -12.62 -2.36 19.18
N SER A 265 -12.77 -1.56 20.26
CA SER A 265 -14.07 -1.10 20.75
C SER A 265 -14.06 0.30 21.34
N ALA A 266 -14.97 1.15 20.87
CA ALA A 266 -15.08 2.56 21.28
C ALA A 266 -15.79 2.80 22.63
N LYS A 267 -16.44 1.77 23.22
CA LYS A 267 -17.36 1.92 24.36
C LYS A 267 -16.71 1.91 25.75
N TYR A 268 -15.55 1.28 25.92
CA TYR A 268 -14.96 0.99 27.24
C TYR A 268 -13.48 1.42 27.39
N ALA A 269 -12.93 2.12 26.39
CA ALA A 269 -11.50 2.45 26.34
C ALA A 269 -11.09 3.48 27.41
N THR A 270 -10.26 3.05 28.36
CA THR A 270 -9.55 3.92 29.32
C THR A 270 -8.05 3.90 29.03
N LYS A 271 -7.31 4.96 29.40
CA LYS A 271 -5.87 5.05 29.13
C LYS A 271 -5.09 4.08 30.07
N PRO A 272 -4.20 3.22 29.54
CA PRO A 272 -3.25 2.45 30.33
C PRO A 272 -2.48 3.32 31.32
N SER A 273 -2.52 2.94 32.58
CA SER A 273 -1.72 3.51 33.66
C SER A 273 -0.55 2.58 34.01
N GLY A 274 0.59 3.14 34.41
CA GLY A 274 1.76 2.37 34.87
C GLY A 274 2.73 1.84 33.80
N VAL A 275 2.42 1.96 32.50
CA VAL A 275 3.36 1.57 31.42
C VAL A 275 4.50 2.60 31.31
N ILE A 276 5.75 2.17 31.47
CA ILE A 276 6.93 3.06 31.33
C ILE A 276 7.27 3.22 29.85
N LEU A 277 6.71 4.24 29.19
CA LEU A 277 6.86 4.49 27.75
C LEU A 277 8.27 4.94 27.34
N SER A 278 9.04 5.52 28.26
CA SER A 278 10.28 6.25 27.94
C SER A 278 11.40 5.45 27.25
N GLN A 279 11.43 4.12 27.42
CA GLN A 279 12.43 3.24 26.81
C GLN A 279 12.01 2.66 25.45
N SER A 280 10.78 2.89 24.99
CA SER A 280 10.33 2.34 23.71
C SER A 280 11.06 2.98 22.53
N ARG A 281 11.41 2.13 21.56
CA ARG A 281 12.00 2.48 20.26
C ARG A 281 10.98 2.46 19.14
N SER A 282 9.84 1.80 19.35
CA SER A 282 8.78 1.63 18.36
C SER A 282 7.43 1.88 19.02
N LEU A 283 6.60 2.73 18.44
CA LEU A 283 5.20 2.90 18.82
C LEU A 283 4.34 2.77 17.57
N PHE A 284 3.48 1.75 17.53
CA PHE A 284 2.39 1.68 16.57
C PHE A 284 1.07 1.94 17.32
N PHE A 285 0.18 2.72 16.73
CA PHE A 285 -1.14 3.05 17.28
C PHE A 285 -2.19 2.90 16.18
N PHE A 286 -3.23 2.11 16.46
CA PHE A 286 -4.34 1.85 15.54
C PHE A 286 -5.67 2.08 16.27
N GLY A 287 -6.29 3.26 16.11
CA GLY A 287 -7.50 3.59 16.87
C GLY A 287 -7.97 5.04 16.91
N LEU A 288 -8.62 5.40 18.03
CA LEU A 288 -9.25 6.72 18.20
C LEU A 288 -8.27 7.75 18.76
N LEU A 289 -8.14 8.91 18.12
CA LEU A 289 -7.24 10.02 18.51
C LEU A 289 -7.28 10.34 20.01
N ARG A 290 -8.48 10.41 20.60
CA ARG A 290 -8.70 10.73 22.02
C ARG A 290 -8.03 9.78 23.03
N CYS A 291 -7.52 8.64 22.56
CA CYS A 291 -6.90 7.61 23.39
C CYS A 291 -5.38 7.48 23.17
N LEU A 292 -4.78 8.33 22.33
CA LEU A 292 -3.35 8.42 22.11
C LEU A 292 -2.60 8.72 23.43
N PRO A 293 -1.49 8.03 23.75
CA PRO A 293 -0.64 8.42 24.88
C PRO A 293 -0.05 9.81 24.67
N SER A 294 -0.13 10.68 25.69
CA SER A 294 0.39 12.06 25.61
C SER A 294 1.89 12.11 25.30
N ASP A 295 2.28 13.13 24.52
CA ASP A 295 3.35 13.05 23.52
C ASP A 295 4.78 13.00 24.05
N VAL A 296 5.00 13.19 25.36
CA VAL A 296 6.34 13.31 25.95
C VAL A 296 6.48 12.44 27.19
N GLU A 297 6.58 11.14 26.94
CA GLU A 297 7.31 10.20 27.80
C GLU A 297 8.47 9.52 27.05
N PHE A 298 8.30 9.26 25.74
CA PHE A 298 9.29 8.61 24.87
C PHE A 298 10.60 9.38 24.76
N LYS A 299 11.74 8.69 24.93
CA LYS A 299 13.09 9.27 24.73
C LYS A 299 13.92 8.57 23.67
N LEU A 300 13.61 7.30 23.36
CA LEU A 300 14.41 6.44 22.47
C LEU A 300 13.71 6.07 21.16
N LEU A 301 12.57 6.71 20.85
CA LEU A 301 11.72 6.37 19.73
C LEU A 301 12.45 6.56 18.38
N ARG A 302 12.42 5.52 17.54
CA ARG A 302 12.96 5.46 16.18
C ARG A 302 11.85 5.30 15.15
N VAL A 303 10.82 4.51 15.45
CA VAL A 303 9.69 4.23 14.55
C VAL A 303 8.39 4.66 15.23
N LEU A 304 7.61 5.50 14.55
CA LEU A 304 6.28 5.93 14.97
C LEU A 304 5.29 5.71 13.83
N ILE A 305 4.28 4.89 14.08
CA ILE A 305 3.16 4.66 13.15
C ILE A 305 1.86 5.04 13.86
N LEU A 306 1.10 5.95 13.26
CA LEU A 306 -0.18 6.44 13.76
C LEU A 306 -1.26 6.26 12.70
N ASP A 307 -2.22 5.38 12.97
CA ASP A 307 -3.37 5.09 12.12
C ASP A 307 -4.65 5.43 12.89
N PHE A 308 -5.43 6.41 12.40
CA PHE A 308 -6.62 6.92 13.08
C PHE A 308 -7.86 6.86 12.20
N TRP A 309 -8.97 6.42 12.79
CA TRP A 309 -10.25 6.25 12.08
C TRP A 309 -11.41 6.91 12.84
N GLY A 310 -12.28 7.62 12.13
CA GLY A 310 -13.68 7.83 12.54
C GLY A 310 -13.92 8.92 13.59
N ASN A 311 -13.66 10.19 13.25
CA ASN A 311 -13.97 11.34 14.11
C ASN A 311 -14.85 12.41 13.42
N GLN A 312 -15.74 11.98 12.52
CA GLN A 312 -16.72 12.76 11.73
C GLN A 312 -17.70 13.69 12.51
N TYR A 313 -17.48 13.94 13.80
CA TYR A 313 -18.27 14.78 14.68
C TYR A 313 -17.44 15.82 15.47
N GLY A 314 -16.21 16.14 15.05
CA GLY A 314 -15.43 17.22 15.67
C GLY A 314 -14.33 17.80 14.76
N HIS A 315 -14.20 19.13 14.76
CA HIS A 315 -13.07 19.83 14.13
C HIS A 315 -11.81 19.70 15.01
N THR A 316 -11.27 18.48 15.12
CA THR A 316 -10.08 18.19 15.93
C THR A 316 -8.88 17.90 15.03
N SER A 317 -7.90 18.79 15.03
CA SER A 317 -6.61 18.57 14.39
C SER A 317 -5.70 17.70 15.27
N LEU A 318 -4.80 16.95 14.62
CA LEU A 318 -3.70 16.25 15.29
C LEU A 318 -2.51 17.21 15.41
N ASN A 319 -2.27 17.77 16.59
CA ASN A 319 -1.13 18.65 16.82
C ASN A 319 0.15 17.86 17.13
N LEU A 320 1.15 17.96 16.25
CA LEU A 320 2.45 17.29 16.38
C LEU A 320 3.57 18.21 16.83
N THR A 321 3.29 19.38 17.40
CA THR A 321 4.31 20.40 17.76
C THR A 321 5.44 19.83 18.64
N ARG A 322 5.12 18.81 19.45
CA ARG A 322 6.05 18.18 20.41
C ARG A 322 6.93 17.09 19.79
N ILE A 323 6.66 16.65 18.55
CA ILE A 323 7.36 15.52 17.90
C ILE A 323 8.87 15.78 17.73
N CYS A 324 9.29 17.05 17.56
CA CYS A 324 10.70 17.42 17.48
C CYS A 324 11.51 17.22 18.77
N SER A 325 10.86 16.86 19.89
CA SER A 325 11.55 16.36 21.08
C SER A 325 12.06 14.92 20.94
N LEU A 326 11.53 14.16 19.97
CA LEU A 326 11.91 12.78 19.66
C LEU A 326 13.18 12.76 18.79
N VAL A 327 14.29 13.24 19.33
CA VAL A 327 15.58 13.45 18.63
C VAL A 327 16.20 12.18 18.04
N HIS A 328 15.66 10.98 18.30
CA HIS A 328 16.09 9.70 17.73
C HIS A 328 15.15 9.15 16.65
N LEU A 329 14.07 9.87 16.33
CA LEU A 329 13.05 9.44 15.37
C LEU A 329 13.63 9.36 13.96
N ARG A 330 13.36 8.24 13.30
CA ARG A 330 13.86 7.85 11.97
C ARG A 330 12.74 7.62 10.98
N TYR A 331 11.66 6.98 11.42
CA TYR A 331 10.50 6.66 10.59
C TYR A 331 9.25 7.23 11.25
N LEU A 332 8.53 8.08 10.52
CA LEU A 332 7.20 8.54 10.86
C LEU A 332 6.23 8.20 9.74
N LYS A 333 5.20 7.40 10.05
CA LYS A 333 4.03 7.18 9.19
C LYS A 333 2.75 7.60 9.90
N ILE A 334 1.94 8.42 9.23
CA ILE A 334 0.64 8.87 9.72
C ILE A 334 -0.42 8.60 8.65
N SER A 335 -1.58 8.09 9.05
CA SER A 335 -2.75 7.90 8.19
C SER A 335 -4.02 8.27 8.95
N CYS A 336 -4.75 9.27 8.44
CA CYS A 336 -6.01 9.72 9.05
C CYS A 336 -6.86 10.61 8.12
N ASP A 337 -8.13 10.75 8.49
CA ASP A 337 -9.15 11.61 7.87
C ASP A 337 -9.00 13.11 8.22
N ILE A 338 -8.34 13.43 9.34
CA ILE A 338 -8.20 14.79 9.88
C ILE A 338 -7.02 15.61 9.36
N ILE A 339 -7.05 16.90 9.70
CA ILE A 339 -5.94 17.85 9.56
C ILE A 339 -4.85 17.54 10.61
N VAL A 340 -3.61 17.48 10.16
CA VAL A 340 -2.41 17.32 10.96
C VAL A 340 -1.62 18.63 10.97
N GLU A 341 -1.25 19.10 12.15
CA GLU A 341 -0.43 20.29 12.36
C GLU A 341 1.02 19.88 12.65
N LEU A 342 1.90 20.13 11.69
CA LEU A 342 3.34 19.88 11.84
C LEU A 342 4.02 20.97 12.69
N PRO A 343 5.10 20.63 13.43
CA PRO A 343 5.87 21.60 14.19
C PRO A 343 6.52 22.65 13.27
N ALA A 344 6.52 23.92 13.67
CA ALA A 344 7.11 25.01 12.90
C ALA A 344 8.65 24.96 12.73
N GLN A 345 9.32 23.96 13.34
CA GLN A 345 10.77 23.73 13.24
C GLN A 345 11.06 22.22 13.22
N MET A 346 11.05 21.60 12.04
CA MET A 346 11.36 20.18 11.84
C MET A 346 12.84 19.83 12.10
N ARG A 347 13.77 20.80 11.99
CA ARG A 347 15.24 20.59 12.01
C ARG A 347 15.80 19.89 13.26
N GLY A 348 15.03 19.79 14.35
CA GLY A 348 15.40 18.98 15.53
C GLY A 348 15.49 17.47 15.24
N LEU A 349 14.81 16.98 14.20
CA LEU A 349 14.70 15.57 13.82
C LEU A 349 15.90 15.09 12.98
N GLN A 350 17.11 15.19 13.56
CA GLN A 350 18.39 15.01 12.84
C GLN A 350 18.58 13.63 12.19
N TYR A 351 17.93 12.58 12.70
CA TYR A 351 18.00 11.22 12.17
C TYR A 351 16.75 10.82 11.36
N MET A 352 15.87 11.75 10.99
CA MET A 352 14.68 11.40 10.20
C MET A 352 15.08 10.86 8.82
N GLU A 353 14.76 9.60 8.56
CA GLU A 353 15.03 8.83 7.34
C GLU A 353 13.78 8.74 6.45
N THR A 354 12.60 8.54 7.04
CA THR A 354 11.29 8.47 6.35
C THR A 354 10.26 9.38 7.01
N LEU A 355 9.64 10.25 6.21
CA LEU A 355 8.46 11.03 6.59
C LEU A 355 7.30 10.76 5.62
N GLU A 356 6.26 10.11 6.14
CA GLU A 356 5.10 9.67 5.36
C GLU A 356 3.79 10.10 6.04
N ILE A 357 2.99 10.96 5.39
CA ILE A 357 1.75 11.50 5.95
C ILE A 357 0.63 11.43 4.92
N ASN A 358 -0.19 10.39 5.03
CA ASN A 358 -1.46 10.24 4.33
C ASN A 358 -2.59 10.89 5.16
N ALA A 359 -2.55 12.21 5.24
CA ALA A 359 -3.53 13.04 5.93
C ALA A 359 -3.57 14.44 5.28
N ARG A 360 -4.51 15.29 5.69
CA ARG A 360 -4.47 16.72 5.30
C ARG A 360 -3.47 17.44 6.20
N LEU A 361 -2.64 18.32 5.65
CA LEU A 361 -1.72 19.16 6.43
C LEU A 361 -2.30 20.57 6.57
N SER A 362 -2.11 21.21 7.73
CA SER A 362 -2.42 22.65 7.87
C SER A 362 -1.38 23.53 7.17
N ALA A 363 -0.11 23.14 7.23
CA ALA A 363 1.02 23.71 6.48
C ALA A 363 2.20 22.72 6.46
N VAL A 364 3.08 22.84 5.47
CA VAL A 364 4.39 22.16 5.47
C VAL A 364 5.45 23.12 6.07
N PRO A 365 6.22 22.73 7.09
CA PRO A 365 7.26 23.58 7.67
C PRO A 365 8.39 23.89 6.68
N LEU A 366 8.75 25.17 6.54
CA LEU A 366 9.76 25.61 5.56
C LEU A 366 11.15 24.99 5.80
N ASP A 367 11.47 24.58 7.03
CA ASP A 367 12.77 23.99 7.38
C ASP A 367 12.86 22.48 7.13
N ILE A 368 11.81 21.84 6.58
CA ILE A 368 11.85 20.45 6.09
C ILE A 368 13.00 20.23 5.08
N ILE A 369 13.32 21.26 4.28
CA ILE A 369 14.42 21.29 3.30
C ILE A 369 15.82 21.31 3.93
N HIS A 370 15.89 21.27 5.27
CA HIS A 370 17.11 21.25 6.07
C HIS A 370 17.24 19.99 6.95
N LEU A 371 16.36 18.99 6.79
CA LEU A 371 16.54 17.66 7.35
C LEU A 371 17.71 16.94 6.65
N PRO A 372 18.81 16.60 7.34
CA PRO A 372 20.04 16.13 6.68
C PRO A 372 19.93 14.68 6.21
N SER A 373 19.17 13.84 6.92
CA SER A 373 19.14 12.38 6.76
C SER A 373 17.93 11.87 5.98
N LEU A 374 17.08 12.76 5.44
CA LEU A 374 15.78 12.37 4.87
C LEU A 374 15.94 11.65 3.53
N LEU A 375 15.66 10.34 3.53
CA LEU A 375 15.73 9.46 2.36
C LEU A 375 14.39 9.36 1.65
N HIS A 376 13.27 9.37 2.37
CA HIS A 376 11.93 9.19 1.80
C HIS A 376 10.96 10.26 2.32
N LEU A 377 10.34 10.99 1.39
CA LEU A 377 9.30 11.98 1.66
C LEU A 377 8.03 11.64 0.86
N SER A 378 6.91 11.51 1.57
CA SER A 378 5.59 11.28 0.98
C SER A 378 4.54 12.02 1.79
N LEU A 379 3.98 13.09 1.21
CA LEU A 379 2.87 13.85 1.78
C LEU A 379 1.68 13.73 0.82
N ARG A 380 0.45 13.94 1.29
CA ARG A 380 -0.75 13.85 0.44
C ARG A 380 -0.69 14.84 -0.75
N ASP A 381 -1.31 14.47 -1.86
CA ASP A 381 -1.33 15.20 -3.14
C ASP A 381 -1.98 16.60 -3.10
N GLU A 382 -2.76 16.88 -2.05
CA GLU A 382 -3.31 18.21 -1.75
C GLU A 382 -2.29 19.16 -1.05
N THR A 383 -1.02 18.76 -0.85
CA THR A 383 -0.07 19.50 0.02
C THR A 383 1.04 20.24 -0.74
N ASN A 384 1.18 21.54 -0.43
CA ASN A 384 2.19 22.40 -1.04
C ASN A 384 3.55 22.25 -0.33
N LEU A 385 4.50 21.61 -1.00
CA LEU A 385 5.90 21.54 -0.57
C LEU A 385 6.58 22.92 -0.72
N PRO A 386 7.49 23.29 0.20
CA PRO A 386 8.19 24.58 0.13
C PRO A 386 9.24 24.62 -1.00
N ASP A 387 9.55 25.84 -1.45
CA ASP A 387 10.58 26.10 -2.45
C ASP A 387 11.98 25.65 -1.99
N GLY A 388 12.73 25.04 -2.91
CA GLY A 388 14.08 24.55 -2.66
C GLY A 388 14.13 23.12 -2.12
N ILE A 389 13.15 22.27 -2.44
CA ILE A 389 13.17 20.85 -2.09
C ILE A 389 14.46 20.15 -2.57
N GLY A 390 15.02 20.62 -3.69
CA GLY A 390 16.33 20.23 -4.25
C GLY A 390 17.55 20.36 -3.31
N ARG A 391 17.39 20.95 -2.12
CA ARG A 391 18.41 21.02 -1.08
C ARG A 391 18.57 19.71 -0.31
N ILE A 392 17.55 18.85 -0.26
CA ILE A 392 17.59 17.54 0.42
C ILE A 392 18.35 16.51 -0.42
N ARG A 393 19.67 16.66 -0.53
CA ARG A 393 20.53 15.82 -1.40
C ARG A 393 20.54 14.33 -1.02
N SER A 394 20.08 13.98 0.18
CA SER A 394 19.90 12.61 0.68
C SER A 394 18.66 11.91 0.11
N LEU A 395 17.71 12.65 -0.48
CA LEU A 395 16.40 12.12 -0.86
C LEU A 395 16.49 11.07 -1.99
N ARG A 396 15.98 9.88 -1.70
CA ARG A 396 15.85 8.71 -2.61
C ARG A 396 14.43 8.55 -3.15
N THR A 397 13.42 8.95 -2.38
CA THR A 397 12.00 8.86 -2.74
C THR A 397 11.31 10.18 -2.47
N LEU A 398 10.66 10.72 -3.50
CA LEU A 398 9.75 11.87 -3.42
C LEU A 398 8.41 11.46 -4.03
N GLN A 399 7.33 11.52 -3.24
CA GLN A 399 5.98 11.18 -3.71
C GLN A 399 5.02 12.35 -3.62
N TYR A 400 4.07 12.37 -4.57
CA TYR A 400 3.00 13.37 -4.72
C TYR A 400 3.53 14.81 -4.83
N PHE A 401 4.67 14.99 -5.52
CA PHE A 401 5.15 16.33 -5.84
C PHE A 401 4.28 16.93 -6.94
N ASP A 402 3.43 17.90 -6.58
CA ASP A 402 2.41 18.43 -7.47
C ASP A 402 2.96 19.52 -8.43
N LEU A 403 2.94 19.23 -9.72
CA LEU A 403 3.42 20.11 -10.79
C LEU A 403 2.51 21.32 -11.08
N GLY A 404 1.31 21.37 -10.49
CA GLY A 404 0.35 22.45 -10.64
C GLY A 404 0.29 23.39 -9.44
N ASN A 405 0.87 23.01 -8.29
CA ASN A 405 1.02 23.86 -7.11
C ASN A 405 2.44 24.43 -6.92
N ASN A 406 3.45 23.91 -7.64
CA ASN A 406 4.85 24.29 -7.44
C ASN A 406 5.35 25.36 -8.42
N THR A 407 6.30 26.19 -7.95
CA THR A 407 6.98 27.20 -8.78
C THR A 407 7.93 26.54 -9.80
N GLU A 408 8.14 27.18 -10.94
CA GLU A 408 9.10 26.72 -11.96
C GLU A 408 10.50 26.52 -11.37
N ASP A 409 10.93 27.43 -10.48
CA ASP A 409 12.17 27.33 -9.72
C ASP A 409 12.22 26.12 -8.79
N ASN A 410 11.12 25.73 -8.12
CA ASN A 410 11.11 24.51 -7.30
C ASN A 410 11.22 23.26 -8.16
N VAL A 411 10.56 23.23 -9.33
CA VAL A 411 10.70 22.12 -10.29
C VAL A 411 12.12 22.06 -10.87
N LEU A 412 12.75 23.20 -11.18
CA LEU A 412 14.17 23.29 -11.56
C LEU A 412 15.11 22.87 -10.42
N SER A 413 14.70 23.02 -9.16
CA SER A 413 15.47 22.59 -7.99
C SER A 413 15.56 21.06 -7.87
N LEU A 414 14.57 20.31 -8.38
CA LEU A 414 14.56 18.83 -8.33
C LEU A 414 15.85 18.24 -8.90
N GLY A 415 16.44 18.85 -9.93
CA GLY A 415 17.72 18.43 -10.50
C GLY A 415 18.95 18.54 -9.58
N GLY A 416 18.80 19.01 -8.34
CA GLY A 416 19.80 18.89 -7.27
C GLY A 416 19.76 17.56 -6.50
N LEU A 417 18.67 16.79 -6.64
CA LEU A 417 18.40 15.53 -5.92
C LEU A 417 19.13 14.33 -6.56
N MET A 418 20.45 14.40 -6.71
CA MET A 418 21.24 13.41 -7.47
C MET A 418 21.13 11.95 -6.95
N ASN A 419 20.64 11.73 -5.72
CA ASN A 419 20.39 10.40 -5.15
C ASN A 419 18.94 9.89 -5.35
N LEU A 420 18.07 10.66 -6.02
CA LEU A 420 16.67 10.32 -6.20
C LEU A 420 16.51 9.10 -7.12
N GLN A 421 15.87 8.06 -6.60
CA GLN A 421 15.60 6.81 -7.30
C GLN A 421 14.13 6.70 -7.72
N TYR A 422 13.20 7.25 -6.92
CA TYR A 422 11.76 7.16 -7.13
C TYR A 422 11.12 8.55 -7.05
N LEU A 423 10.51 8.98 -8.17
CA LEU A 423 9.79 10.24 -8.27
C LEU A 423 8.33 9.97 -8.67
N HIS A 424 7.38 10.32 -7.80
CA HIS A 424 5.95 10.34 -8.12
C HIS A 424 5.45 11.78 -8.13
N LEU A 425 4.95 12.19 -9.28
CA LEU A 425 4.46 13.52 -9.61
C LEU A 425 2.93 13.49 -9.69
N THR A 426 2.30 14.54 -9.20
CA THR A 426 0.86 14.78 -9.36
C THR A 426 0.60 16.08 -10.11
N TYR A 427 -0.64 16.29 -10.52
CA TYR A 427 -1.12 17.59 -10.95
C TYR A 427 -2.61 17.71 -10.59
N SER A 428 -2.93 18.60 -9.65
CA SER A 428 -4.27 18.74 -9.04
C SER A 428 -5.01 20.03 -9.41
N THR A 429 -4.35 21.03 -9.98
CA THR A 429 -4.90 22.39 -10.12
C THR A 429 -5.34 22.73 -11.54
N VAL A 430 -6.44 23.47 -11.68
CA VAL A 430 -6.81 24.12 -12.95
C VAL A 430 -6.02 25.42 -13.13
N GLN A 431 -4.68 25.34 -13.06
CA GLN A 431 -3.79 26.42 -13.53
C GLN A 431 -3.76 26.47 -15.06
N SER A 432 -3.31 27.60 -15.61
CA SER A 432 -3.23 27.79 -17.07
C SER A 432 -2.26 26.79 -17.72
N ASP A 433 -2.57 26.35 -18.94
CA ASP A 433 -1.75 25.42 -19.74
C ASP A 433 -0.27 25.86 -19.85
N GLU A 434 -0.03 27.16 -19.94
CA GLU A 434 1.31 27.77 -20.00
C GLU A 434 2.13 27.58 -18.71
N HIS A 435 1.50 27.42 -17.54
CA HIS A 435 2.19 27.11 -16.29
C HIS A 435 2.64 25.66 -16.26
N LEU A 436 1.72 24.71 -16.54
CA LEU A 436 2.05 23.30 -16.65
C LEU A 436 3.15 23.08 -17.70
N LYS A 437 3.02 23.68 -18.88
CA LYS A 437 4.02 23.61 -19.96
C LYS A 437 5.42 24.05 -19.52
N ARG A 438 5.54 25.16 -18.76
CA ARG A 438 6.82 25.59 -18.17
C ARG A 438 7.33 24.59 -17.14
N ASN A 439 6.46 24.14 -16.23
CA ASN A 439 6.83 23.15 -15.23
C ASN A 439 7.23 21.79 -15.87
N MET A 440 6.70 21.40 -17.02
CA MET A 440 7.17 20.22 -17.77
C MET A 440 8.55 20.44 -18.41
N VAL A 441 8.84 21.63 -18.94
CA VAL A 441 10.18 21.98 -19.45
C VAL A 441 11.22 22.06 -18.32
N ALA A 442 10.83 22.61 -17.18
CA ALA A 442 11.63 22.62 -15.96
C ALA A 442 11.88 21.20 -15.41
N LEU A 443 10.84 20.36 -15.38
CA LEU A 443 10.93 18.96 -14.97
C LEU A 443 11.88 18.19 -15.88
N ALA A 444 11.72 18.31 -17.21
CA ALA A 444 12.62 17.70 -18.17
C ALA A 444 14.08 18.11 -17.87
N SER A 445 14.33 19.42 -17.73
CA SER A 445 15.64 20.02 -17.41
C SER A 445 16.21 19.61 -16.04
N SER A 446 15.37 19.19 -15.10
CA SER A 446 15.75 18.62 -13.81
C SER A 446 16.09 17.13 -13.92
N VAL A 447 15.24 16.35 -14.58
CA VAL A 447 15.40 14.89 -14.78
C VAL A 447 16.72 14.56 -15.49
N ILE A 448 17.24 15.45 -16.36
CA ILE A 448 18.59 15.38 -16.94
C ILE A 448 19.67 15.00 -15.92
N LYS A 449 19.57 15.54 -14.70
CA LYS A 449 20.62 15.52 -13.67
C LYS A 449 20.44 14.34 -12.70
N LEU A 450 19.34 13.60 -12.80
CA LEU A 450 18.94 12.54 -11.86
C LEU A 450 19.51 11.17 -12.29
N VAL A 451 20.84 11.05 -12.28
CA VAL A 451 21.56 9.87 -12.79
C VAL A 451 21.20 8.53 -12.10
N ASN A 452 20.61 8.57 -10.91
CA ASN A 452 20.18 7.40 -10.14
C ASN A 452 18.68 7.05 -10.28
N LEU A 453 17.93 7.76 -11.12
CA LEU A 453 16.48 7.65 -11.23
C LEU A 453 16.05 6.31 -11.86
N LYS A 454 15.36 5.48 -11.07
CA LYS A 454 14.81 4.17 -11.47
C LYS A 454 13.35 4.25 -11.89
N SER A 455 12.56 5.11 -11.25
CA SER A 455 11.11 5.17 -11.46
C SER A 455 10.60 6.60 -11.55
N VAL A 456 9.83 6.88 -12.61
CA VAL A 456 8.99 8.09 -12.74
C VAL A 456 7.54 7.66 -12.87
N ILE A 457 6.68 8.22 -12.02
CA ILE A 457 5.23 8.08 -12.08
C ILE A 457 4.64 9.50 -12.21
N LEU A 458 3.70 9.70 -13.14
CA LEU A 458 2.90 10.92 -13.24
C LEU A 458 1.41 10.54 -13.15
N ALA A 459 0.70 11.14 -12.20
CA ALA A 459 -0.69 10.81 -11.89
C ALA A 459 -1.59 12.06 -11.86
N PRO A 460 -2.91 11.91 -12.10
CA PRO A 460 -3.88 12.90 -11.66
C PRO A 460 -3.84 13.07 -10.14
N GLY A 461 -3.85 14.32 -9.68
CA GLY A 461 -4.24 14.63 -8.30
C GLY A 461 -5.76 14.49 -8.11
N ALA A 462 -6.22 14.34 -6.87
CA ALA A 462 -7.58 13.94 -6.52
C ALA A 462 -8.72 14.84 -7.03
N LEU A 463 -8.42 16.05 -7.51
CA LEU A 463 -9.38 17.04 -8.01
C LEU A 463 -9.18 17.40 -9.50
N SER A 464 -8.30 16.69 -10.21
CA SER A 464 -7.85 17.08 -11.55
C SER A 464 -8.84 16.73 -12.67
N THR A 465 -8.97 17.61 -13.65
CA THR A 465 -9.67 17.36 -14.91
C THR A 465 -8.76 16.62 -15.92
N ALA A 466 -9.31 16.23 -17.08
CA ALA A 466 -8.51 15.60 -18.14
C ALA A 466 -7.59 16.63 -18.84
N ILE A 467 -6.32 16.28 -19.03
CA ILE A 467 -5.28 17.23 -19.46
C ILE A 467 -4.45 16.65 -20.63
N TYR A 468 -4.78 17.12 -21.82
CA TYR A 468 -4.31 16.60 -23.09
C TYR A 468 -3.14 17.43 -23.65
N HIS A 469 -1.98 17.38 -22.98
CA HIS A 469 -0.74 18.03 -23.42
C HIS A 469 0.30 17.04 -23.94
N ASP A 470 0.88 17.37 -25.09
CA ASP A 470 1.96 16.63 -25.75
C ASP A 470 3.32 16.98 -25.14
N VAL A 471 3.66 16.23 -24.09
CA VAL A 471 4.77 16.54 -23.18
C VAL A 471 6.16 16.50 -23.84
N LEU A 472 6.36 15.74 -24.93
CA LEU A 472 7.69 15.56 -25.53
C LEU A 472 7.95 16.33 -26.83
N SER A 473 6.94 16.84 -27.55
CA SER A 473 7.20 17.66 -28.76
C SER A 473 7.83 19.02 -28.45
N SER A 474 7.83 19.45 -27.18
CA SER A 474 8.58 20.62 -26.68
C SER A 474 9.96 20.29 -26.11
N VAL A 475 10.29 19.02 -25.87
CA VAL A 475 11.52 18.58 -25.19
C VAL A 475 12.50 18.01 -26.21
N TYR A 476 13.37 18.87 -26.73
CA TYR A 476 14.44 18.47 -27.64
C TYR A 476 15.47 17.57 -26.91
N SER A 477 15.46 16.28 -27.22
CA SER A 477 16.42 15.22 -26.81
C SER A 477 16.14 14.46 -25.49
N PRO A 478 15.06 13.65 -25.37
CA PRO A 478 14.84 12.79 -24.19
C PRO A 478 15.81 11.59 -23.95
N PRO A 479 16.55 10.99 -24.91
CA PRO A 479 17.08 9.63 -24.72
C PRO A 479 18.33 9.50 -23.82
N VAL A 480 19.05 10.59 -23.51
CA VAL A 480 20.30 10.52 -22.71
C VAL A 480 20.00 10.21 -21.24
N PHE A 481 18.90 10.74 -20.71
CA PHE A 481 18.61 10.77 -19.27
C PHE A 481 17.92 9.49 -18.78
N LEU A 482 17.33 8.74 -19.70
CA LEU A 482 16.51 7.56 -19.40
C LEU A 482 17.33 6.28 -19.21
N GLN A 483 18.64 6.24 -19.51
CA GLN A 483 19.44 4.99 -19.50
C GLN A 483 19.44 4.22 -18.16
N GLY A 484 19.17 4.90 -17.04
CA GLY A 484 19.00 4.29 -15.72
C GLY A 484 17.58 3.78 -15.42
N LEU A 485 16.57 4.26 -16.15
CA LEU A 485 15.17 4.12 -15.81
C LEU A 485 14.66 2.68 -16.04
N GLN A 486 13.93 2.19 -15.05
CA GLN A 486 13.30 0.88 -15.00
C GLN A 486 11.78 0.99 -15.15
N LYS A 487 11.17 2.03 -14.59
CA LYS A 487 9.72 2.27 -14.64
C LYS A 487 9.39 3.69 -15.15
N LEU A 488 8.57 3.75 -16.20
CA LEU A 488 7.86 4.95 -16.64
C LEU A 488 6.35 4.68 -16.60
N ASP A 489 5.61 5.45 -15.82
CA ASP A 489 4.19 5.21 -15.56
C ASP A 489 3.38 6.50 -15.66
N LEU A 490 2.75 6.71 -16.81
CA LEU A 490 1.95 7.89 -17.11
C LEU A 490 0.47 7.49 -17.04
N LEU A 491 -0.21 7.92 -15.98
CA LEU A 491 -1.59 7.52 -15.70
C LEU A 491 -2.57 8.50 -16.36
N PRO A 492 -3.56 8.01 -17.15
CA PRO A 492 -4.62 8.87 -17.62
C PRO A 492 -5.35 9.56 -16.46
N PRO A 493 -5.91 10.76 -16.66
CA PRO A 493 -6.01 11.48 -17.94
C PRO A 493 -4.91 12.55 -18.15
N ILE A 494 -3.73 12.41 -17.54
CA ILE A 494 -2.66 13.42 -17.60
C ILE A 494 -1.47 12.93 -18.43
N CYS A 495 -0.90 13.84 -19.23
CA CYS A 495 0.19 13.60 -20.19
C CYS A 495 -0.21 12.66 -21.33
N MET A 496 -0.26 13.19 -22.55
CA MET A 496 -0.67 12.44 -23.73
C MET A 496 0.20 12.81 -24.93
N PHE A 497 0.97 11.85 -25.45
CA PHE A 497 1.78 12.12 -26.64
C PHE A 497 0.91 12.23 -27.88
N SER A 498 1.20 13.21 -28.74
CA SER A 498 0.51 13.36 -30.03
C SER A 498 0.70 12.12 -30.93
N SER A 499 1.86 11.49 -30.84
CA SER A 499 2.24 10.26 -31.52
C SER A 499 3.25 9.47 -30.65
N PHE A 500 3.51 8.21 -30.98
CA PHE A 500 4.32 7.34 -30.12
C PHE A 500 5.78 7.82 -29.94
N PRO A 501 6.30 7.99 -28.71
CA PRO A 501 7.65 8.50 -28.44
C PRO A 501 8.75 7.44 -28.71
N LYS A 502 9.27 7.42 -29.94
CA LYS A 502 10.21 6.40 -30.45
C LYS A 502 11.56 6.35 -29.72
N ASP A 503 11.99 7.45 -29.11
CA ASP A 503 13.23 7.53 -28.32
C ASP A 503 13.26 6.56 -27.11
N ILE A 504 12.09 6.11 -26.64
CA ILE A 504 11.98 5.10 -25.57
C ILE A 504 12.66 3.77 -25.97
N GLY A 505 12.80 3.48 -27.28
CA GLY A 505 13.54 2.32 -27.78
C GLY A 505 15.03 2.26 -27.36
N ALA A 506 15.62 3.39 -26.96
CA ALA A 506 16.98 3.43 -26.42
C ALA A 506 17.09 2.89 -24.98
N VAL A 507 15.99 2.77 -24.25
CA VAL A 507 15.98 2.60 -22.78
C VAL A 507 16.10 1.14 -22.35
N ARG A 508 17.28 0.56 -22.53
CA ARG A 508 17.54 -0.89 -22.35
C ARG A 508 17.19 -1.47 -20.97
N LYS A 509 17.08 -0.65 -19.92
CA LYS A 509 16.72 -1.09 -18.54
C LYS A 509 15.22 -1.04 -18.23
N LEU A 510 14.40 -0.51 -19.13
CA LEU A 510 12.97 -0.32 -18.91
C LEU A 510 12.24 -1.67 -18.79
N CYS A 511 11.70 -1.97 -17.60
CA CYS A 511 10.86 -3.14 -17.35
C CYS A 511 9.37 -2.81 -17.35
N TYR A 512 8.99 -1.61 -16.91
CA TYR A 512 7.61 -1.15 -16.84
C TYR A 512 7.42 0.11 -17.70
N LEU A 513 6.50 0.03 -18.67
CA LEU A 513 6.08 1.14 -19.51
C LEU A 513 4.56 1.25 -19.54
N ASN A 514 4.03 2.39 -19.09
CA ASN A 514 2.63 2.76 -19.24
C ASN A 514 2.53 4.15 -19.88
N LEU A 515 1.84 4.24 -21.03
CA LEU A 515 1.74 5.44 -21.86
C LEU A 515 0.30 5.73 -22.28
N VAL A 516 -0.04 7.03 -22.37
CA VAL A 516 -1.21 7.53 -23.08
C VAL A 516 -0.74 8.19 -24.37
N VAL A 517 -1.30 7.76 -25.51
CA VAL A 517 -1.02 8.33 -26.83
C VAL A 517 -2.32 8.71 -27.53
N ARG A 518 -2.25 9.75 -28.35
CA ARG A 518 -3.37 10.19 -29.19
C ARG A 518 -3.52 9.28 -30.40
N GLU A 519 -2.52 9.29 -31.28
CA GLU A 519 -2.41 8.40 -32.44
C GLU A 519 -1.36 7.30 -32.18
N LEU A 520 -1.61 6.09 -32.70
CA LEU A 520 -0.64 4.99 -32.75
C LEU A 520 -0.62 4.37 -34.16
N ARG A 521 0.53 4.40 -34.84
CA ARG A 521 0.68 3.86 -36.20
C ARG A 521 1.23 2.43 -36.18
N ARG A 522 0.96 1.65 -37.23
CA ARG A 522 1.40 0.24 -37.35
C ARG A 522 2.87 0.02 -36.94
N ASN A 523 3.77 0.87 -37.45
CA ASN A 523 5.22 0.72 -37.29
C ASN A 523 5.79 1.50 -36.08
N ASP A 524 4.94 2.04 -35.20
CA ASP A 524 5.41 2.79 -34.02
C ASP A 524 5.92 1.85 -32.92
N ILE A 525 5.22 0.74 -32.71
CA ILE A 525 5.58 -0.31 -31.75
C ILE A 525 6.95 -0.92 -32.07
N ASP A 526 7.32 -1.05 -33.35
CA ASP A 526 8.62 -1.61 -33.78
C ASP A 526 9.81 -0.93 -33.07
N SER A 527 9.71 0.37 -32.77
CA SER A 527 10.76 1.13 -32.07
C SER A 527 11.12 0.61 -30.67
N ILE A 528 10.17 -0.02 -29.97
CA ILE A 528 10.37 -0.57 -28.62
C ILE A 528 10.37 -2.11 -28.55
N THR A 529 10.09 -2.82 -29.67
CA THR A 529 10.11 -4.30 -29.71
C THR A 529 11.41 -4.92 -29.21
N GLY A 530 12.53 -4.25 -29.44
CA GLY A 530 13.88 -4.65 -29.03
C GLY A 530 14.29 -4.25 -27.61
N LEU A 531 13.36 -3.83 -26.74
CA LEU A 531 13.65 -3.61 -25.32
C LEU A 531 13.76 -4.96 -24.58
N PRO A 532 14.96 -5.34 -24.09
CA PRO A 532 15.21 -6.70 -23.61
C PRO A 532 14.64 -6.97 -22.21
N ALA A 533 14.37 -5.91 -21.44
CA ALA A 533 13.91 -6.00 -20.05
C ALA A 533 12.40 -5.79 -19.89
N LEU A 534 11.67 -5.44 -20.95
CA LEU A 534 10.28 -4.96 -20.84
C LEU A 534 9.32 -6.10 -20.48
N THR A 535 8.91 -6.16 -19.20
CA THR A 535 7.98 -7.13 -18.64
C THR A 535 6.53 -6.64 -18.62
N VAL A 536 6.32 -5.32 -18.57
CA VAL A 536 5.00 -4.67 -18.55
C VAL A 536 4.90 -3.58 -19.60
N LEU A 537 3.89 -3.69 -20.47
CA LEU A 537 3.51 -2.68 -21.45
C LEU A 537 2.02 -2.36 -21.29
N SER A 538 1.70 -1.09 -21.05
CA SER A 538 0.33 -0.57 -21.04
C SER A 538 0.21 0.61 -22.00
N LEU A 539 -0.77 0.53 -22.91
CA LEU A 539 -1.06 1.56 -23.89
C LEU A 539 -2.54 1.96 -23.78
N TYR A 540 -2.79 3.27 -23.68
CA TYR A 540 -4.09 3.87 -23.92
C TYR A 540 -3.99 4.70 -25.21
N VAL A 541 -4.82 4.40 -26.20
CA VAL A 541 -4.80 5.02 -27.53
C VAL A 541 -6.15 5.70 -27.78
N ARG A 542 -6.18 7.03 -27.92
CA ARG A 542 -7.45 7.78 -28.03
C ARG A 542 -8.11 7.70 -29.39
N GLN A 543 -7.30 7.73 -30.44
CA GLN A 543 -7.80 7.70 -31.82
C GLN A 543 -7.65 6.27 -32.36
N PRO A 544 -8.74 5.64 -32.86
CA PRO A 544 -8.67 4.35 -33.52
C PRO A 544 -7.56 4.31 -34.59
N PRO A 545 -6.64 3.34 -34.57
CA PRO A 545 -5.58 3.28 -35.55
C PRO A 545 -6.16 2.95 -36.93
N ALA A 546 -5.76 3.71 -37.95
CA ALA A 546 -6.27 3.56 -39.33
C ALA A 546 -5.93 2.19 -39.97
N GLU A 547 -4.99 1.45 -39.38
CA GLU A 547 -4.62 0.10 -39.75
C GLU A 547 -4.44 -0.76 -38.50
N SER A 548 -4.63 -2.08 -38.61
CA SER A 548 -4.34 -2.99 -37.49
C SER A 548 -2.85 -2.94 -37.08
N ILE A 549 -2.62 -2.87 -35.77
CA ILE A 549 -1.30 -2.89 -35.14
C ILE A 549 -0.79 -4.34 -35.10
N ILE A 550 0.36 -4.59 -35.71
CA ILE A 550 0.92 -5.93 -35.92
C ILE A 550 2.11 -6.14 -34.98
N PHE A 551 2.03 -7.16 -34.13
CA PHE A 551 3.16 -7.65 -33.35
C PHE A 551 3.91 -8.70 -34.17
N ASN A 552 5.12 -8.32 -34.58
CA ASN A 552 5.99 -9.15 -35.41
C ASN A 552 6.63 -10.33 -34.62
N ASN A 553 7.10 -11.36 -35.33
CA ASN A 553 7.84 -12.48 -34.72
C ASN A 553 9.02 -11.96 -33.86
N GLY A 554 9.17 -12.49 -32.64
CA GLY A 554 10.23 -12.09 -31.71
C GLY A 554 9.99 -10.78 -30.95
N ALA A 555 8.88 -10.07 -31.21
CA ALA A 555 8.55 -8.83 -30.51
C ALA A 555 8.39 -9.04 -28.99
N PHE A 556 9.08 -8.20 -28.20
CA PHE A 556 9.04 -8.16 -26.74
C PHE A 556 9.27 -9.52 -26.04
N PRO A 557 10.49 -10.07 -26.09
CA PRO A 557 10.77 -11.42 -25.57
C PRO A 557 10.55 -11.57 -24.06
N ALA A 558 10.61 -10.48 -23.28
CA ALA A 558 10.44 -10.50 -21.82
C ALA A 558 9.01 -10.19 -21.34
N LEU A 559 8.07 -9.85 -22.23
CA LEU A 559 6.79 -9.26 -21.84
C LEU A 559 5.88 -10.28 -21.14
N LYS A 560 5.58 -10.05 -19.86
CA LYS A 560 4.67 -10.88 -19.04
C LYS A 560 3.22 -10.37 -19.10
N TYR A 561 3.03 -9.06 -19.19
CA TYR A 561 1.72 -8.41 -19.18
C TYR A 561 1.61 -7.34 -20.27
N PHE A 562 0.55 -7.44 -21.06
CA PHE A 562 0.19 -6.43 -22.06
C PHE A 562 -1.21 -5.88 -21.80
N LYS A 563 -1.34 -4.55 -21.77
CA LYS A 563 -2.62 -3.83 -21.72
C LYS A 563 -2.76 -2.91 -22.93
N TYR A 564 -3.92 -2.98 -23.60
CA TYR A 564 -4.28 -2.10 -24.71
C TYR A 564 -5.73 -1.62 -24.55
N MET A 565 -5.91 -0.31 -24.39
CA MET A 565 -7.22 0.35 -24.32
C MET A 565 -7.35 1.30 -25.51
N CYS A 566 -8.34 1.11 -26.37
CA CYS A 566 -8.64 2.00 -27.50
C CYS A 566 -10.11 1.85 -27.89
N GLY A 567 -10.77 2.93 -28.35
CA GLY A 567 -12.17 2.88 -28.78
C GLY A 567 -12.50 1.77 -29.79
N VAL A 568 -11.53 1.36 -30.62
CA VAL A 568 -11.63 0.20 -31.52
C VAL A 568 -10.46 -0.77 -31.29
N LEU A 569 -10.77 -2.08 -31.23
CA LEU A 569 -9.78 -3.14 -31.05
C LEU A 569 -9.39 -3.75 -32.41
N CYS A 570 -8.18 -3.41 -32.88
CA CYS A 570 -7.62 -3.89 -34.16
C CYS A 570 -6.17 -4.40 -33.99
N LEU A 571 -5.97 -5.53 -33.31
CA LEU A 571 -4.64 -6.10 -33.06
C LEU A 571 -4.38 -7.40 -33.84
N ALA A 572 -3.14 -7.59 -34.30
CA ALA A 572 -2.68 -8.81 -34.94
C ALA A 572 -1.38 -9.31 -34.30
N PHE A 573 -1.31 -10.61 -33.97
CA PHE A 573 -0.10 -11.26 -33.45
C PHE A 573 0.43 -12.27 -34.48
N GLN A 574 1.69 -12.13 -34.88
CA GLN A 574 2.35 -13.14 -35.72
C GLN A 574 2.79 -14.34 -34.89
N GLU A 575 3.09 -15.45 -35.56
CA GLU A 575 3.76 -16.59 -34.94
C GLU A 575 5.09 -16.16 -34.31
N GLY A 576 5.32 -16.50 -33.05
CA GLY A 576 6.51 -16.09 -32.28
C GLY A 576 6.45 -14.68 -31.66
N ALA A 577 5.34 -13.94 -31.79
CA ALA A 577 5.16 -12.66 -31.10
C ALA A 577 4.85 -12.86 -29.60
N LEU A 578 5.32 -11.92 -28.74
CA LEU A 578 5.06 -11.88 -27.29
C LEU A 578 5.25 -13.22 -26.55
N PRO A 579 6.38 -13.94 -26.73
CA PRO A 579 6.50 -15.36 -26.38
C PRO A 579 6.32 -15.70 -24.89
N ASN A 580 6.46 -14.72 -23.98
CA ASN A 580 6.31 -14.90 -22.53
C ASN A 580 5.07 -14.22 -21.93
N VAL A 581 4.12 -13.77 -22.76
CA VAL A 581 2.93 -13.06 -22.26
C VAL A 581 2.01 -14.01 -21.50
N HIS A 582 1.81 -13.71 -20.22
CA HIS A 582 0.99 -14.49 -19.30
C HIS A 582 -0.40 -13.90 -19.11
N ARG A 583 -0.54 -12.57 -19.22
CA ARG A 583 -1.80 -11.86 -19.01
C ARG A 583 -2.00 -10.75 -20.04
N LEU A 584 -3.16 -10.77 -20.69
CA LEU A 584 -3.57 -9.81 -21.69
C LEU A 584 -4.80 -9.04 -21.18
N LYS A 585 -4.78 -7.69 -21.23
CA LYS A 585 -5.90 -6.84 -20.80
C LYS A 585 -6.33 -5.87 -21.90
N LEU A 586 -7.50 -6.10 -22.50
CA LEU A 586 -7.98 -5.39 -23.67
C LEU A 586 -9.22 -4.57 -23.33
N GLY A 587 -9.38 -3.40 -23.96
CA GLY A 587 -10.49 -2.48 -23.71
C GLY A 587 -10.91 -1.75 -24.98
N PHE A 588 -12.19 -1.81 -25.33
CA PHE A 588 -12.77 -1.15 -26.51
C PHE A 588 -14.26 -0.85 -26.39
N ASN A 589 -14.80 -0.05 -27.30
CA ASN A 589 -16.22 0.28 -27.36
C ASN A 589 -16.96 -0.59 -28.38
N ALA A 590 -18.14 -1.08 -27.99
CA ALA A 590 -19.14 -1.54 -28.95
C ALA A 590 -19.71 -0.32 -29.70
N ARG A 591 -19.92 -0.46 -31.02
CA ARG A 591 -20.43 0.59 -31.90
C ARG A 591 -21.66 0.11 -32.66
N LYS A 592 -22.61 1.02 -32.91
CA LYS A 592 -23.91 0.70 -33.53
C LYS A 592 -23.77 0.03 -34.89
N GLY A 593 -24.29 -1.19 -35.02
CA GLY A 593 -24.29 -1.95 -36.27
C GLY A 593 -22.90 -2.40 -36.76
N GLN A 594 -21.86 -2.32 -35.94
CA GLN A 594 -20.52 -2.76 -36.32
C GLN A 594 -20.43 -4.30 -36.39
N GLN A 595 -19.86 -4.82 -37.48
CA GLN A 595 -19.43 -6.22 -37.57
C GLN A 595 -18.04 -6.40 -36.92
N TYR A 596 -17.86 -7.50 -36.19
CA TYR A 596 -16.70 -7.74 -35.32
C TYR A 596 -15.84 -8.94 -35.77
N ASP A 597 -15.87 -9.25 -37.06
CA ASP A 597 -15.38 -10.52 -37.64
C ASP A 597 -13.89 -10.81 -37.34
N VAL A 598 -13.07 -9.76 -37.20
CA VAL A 598 -11.64 -9.85 -36.84
C VAL A 598 -11.24 -8.79 -35.82
N LEU A 599 -11.68 -8.94 -34.56
CA LEU A 599 -11.20 -8.13 -33.43
C LEU A 599 -9.71 -8.36 -33.09
N LEU A 600 -9.29 -9.63 -33.10
CA LEU A 600 -7.94 -10.06 -32.76
C LEU A 600 -7.46 -11.14 -33.73
N ALA A 601 -6.51 -10.82 -34.59
CA ALA A 601 -5.87 -11.79 -35.46
C ALA A 601 -4.71 -12.49 -34.73
N GLY A 602 -4.56 -13.80 -34.92
CA GLY A 602 -3.37 -14.53 -34.46
C GLY A 602 -3.27 -14.80 -32.96
N ILE A 603 -4.35 -14.61 -32.18
CA ILE A 603 -4.33 -14.83 -30.73
C ILE A 603 -3.76 -16.21 -30.34
N GLN A 604 -4.03 -17.25 -31.15
CA GLN A 604 -3.56 -18.62 -30.98
C GLN A 604 -2.03 -18.81 -30.96
N HIS A 605 -1.25 -17.79 -31.34
CA HIS A 605 0.21 -17.83 -31.28
C HIS A 605 0.77 -17.47 -29.89
N LEU A 606 -0.04 -16.97 -28.96
CA LEU A 606 0.37 -16.54 -27.62
C LEU A 606 0.48 -17.71 -26.62
N VAL A 607 1.35 -18.69 -26.94
CA VAL A 607 1.40 -20.03 -26.32
C VAL A 607 1.48 -20.09 -24.78
N ASN A 608 1.94 -19.04 -24.10
CA ASN A 608 2.10 -18.97 -22.65
C ASN A 608 1.00 -18.15 -21.93
N LEU A 609 -0.03 -17.70 -22.66
CA LEU A 609 -1.13 -16.89 -22.15
C LEU A 609 -2.01 -17.68 -21.17
N LYS A 610 -2.03 -17.24 -19.91
CA LYS A 610 -2.79 -17.86 -18.80
C LYS A 610 -4.13 -17.15 -18.56
N LYS A 611 -4.18 -15.83 -18.76
CA LYS A 611 -5.33 -14.99 -18.39
C LYS A 611 -5.65 -13.91 -19.43
N ILE A 612 -6.94 -13.72 -19.73
CA ILE A 612 -7.42 -12.60 -20.53
C ILE A 612 -8.50 -11.82 -19.76
N ASP A 613 -8.30 -10.51 -19.61
CA ASP A 613 -9.29 -9.57 -19.08
C ASP A 613 -9.79 -8.66 -20.22
N GLY A 614 -11.09 -8.73 -20.55
CA GLY A 614 -11.76 -7.83 -21.50
C GLY A 614 -12.52 -6.70 -20.80
N ILE A 615 -12.55 -5.53 -21.40
CA ILE A 615 -13.35 -4.36 -20.99
C ILE A 615 -14.13 -3.88 -22.22
N ILE A 616 -15.46 -3.90 -22.15
CA ILE A 616 -16.34 -3.54 -23.27
C ILE A 616 -17.22 -2.36 -22.86
N GLY A 617 -16.88 -1.20 -23.40
CA GLY A 617 -17.67 0.03 -23.35
C GLY A 617 -18.79 0.06 -24.40
N ALA A 618 -19.61 1.10 -24.36
CA ALA A 618 -20.50 1.47 -25.46
C ALA A 618 -20.08 2.84 -26.01
N ALA A 619 -20.01 2.97 -27.34
CA ALA A 619 -19.86 4.26 -28.00
C ALA A 619 -21.21 4.99 -28.09
N GLU A 620 -21.19 6.28 -28.42
CA GLU A 620 -22.40 7.07 -28.60
C GLU A 620 -23.37 6.43 -29.61
N GLY A 621 -24.61 6.18 -29.19
CA GLY A 621 -25.66 5.56 -30.01
C GLY A 621 -25.58 4.04 -30.16
N ALA A 622 -24.60 3.35 -29.54
CA ALA A 622 -24.57 1.89 -29.45
C ALA A 622 -25.54 1.38 -28.38
N GLU A 623 -26.23 0.27 -28.66
CA GLU A 623 -27.23 -0.33 -27.79
C GLU A 623 -26.76 -1.66 -27.19
N GLU A 624 -27.53 -2.22 -26.26
CA GLU A 624 -27.22 -3.50 -25.63
C GLU A 624 -27.04 -4.68 -26.63
N PRO A 625 -27.78 -4.78 -27.75
CA PRO A 625 -27.48 -5.76 -28.80
C PRO A 625 -26.08 -5.61 -29.41
N ASP A 626 -25.64 -4.38 -29.69
CA ASP A 626 -24.28 -4.11 -30.23
C ASP A 626 -23.21 -4.54 -29.22
N ARG A 627 -23.48 -4.28 -27.94
CA ARG A 627 -22.62 -4.63 -26.81
C ARG A 627 -22.49 -6.14 -26.61
N SER A 628 -23.61 -6.84 -26.66
CA SER A 628 -23.64 -8.31 -26.54
C SER A 628 -23.04 -8.99 -27.78
N ALA A 629 -23.18 -8.40 -28.98
CA ALA A 629 -22.48 -8.86 -30.19
C ALA A 629 -20.95 -8.68 -30.07
N ALA A 630 -20.48 -7.52 -29.60
CA ALA A 630 -19.06 -7.27 -29.32
C ALA A 630 -18.49 -8.25 -28.29
N GLU A 631 -19.26 -8.56 -27.24
CA GLU A 631 -18.88 -9.53 -26.21
C GLU A 631 -18.83 -10.97 -26.74
N SER A 632 -19.78 -11.38 -27.59
CA SER A 632 -19.71 -12.69 -28.25
C SER A 632 -18.47 -12.77 -29.11
N ALA A 633 -18.30 -11.86 -30.08
CA ALA A 633 -17.16 -11.88 -31.00
C ALA A 633 -15.79 -11.85 -30.30
N PHE A 634 -15.68 -11.14 -29.17
CA PHE A 634 -14.49 -11.16 -28.32
C PHE A 634 -14.26 -12.53 -27.68
N LYS A 635 -15.30 -13.14 -27.09
CA LYS A 635 -15.24 -14.51 -26.54
C LYS A 635 -14.94 -15.53 -27.63
N ASP A 636 -15.67 -15.52 -28.74
CA ASP A 636 -15.54 -16.44 -29.87
C ASP A 636 -14.14 -16.37 -30.51
N THR A 637 -13.51 -15.20 -30.49
CA THR A 637 -12.13 -15.04 -30.91
C THR A 637 -11.14 -15.62 -29.90
N ILE A 638 -11.38 -15.49 -28.60
CA ILE A 638 -10.58 -16.14 -27.54
C ILE A 638 -10.72 -17.67 -27.57
N HIS A 639 -11.90 -18.20 -27.92
CA HIS A 639 -12.14 -19.66 -28.03
C HIS A 639 -11.27 -20.33 -29.11
N LYS A 640 -10.66 -19.55 -30.02
CA LYS A 640 -9.69 -20.04 -31.02
C LYS A 640 -8.31 -20.37 -30.41
N HIS A 641 -8.06 -20.04 -29.14
CA HIS A 641 -6.80 -20.32 -28.46
C HIS A 641 -6.72 -21.80 -28.01
N SER A 642 -5.77 -22.55 -28.57
CA SER A 642 -5.65 -24.01 -28.37
C SER A 642 -5.41 -24.45 -26.91
N ARG A 643 -4.80 -23.58 -26.11
CA ARG A 643 -4.75 -23.69 -24.64
C ARG A 643 -5.76 -22.72 -24.05
N PHE A 644 -7.03 -23.11 -23.96
CA PHE A 644 -8.09 -22.23 -23.48
C PHE A 644 -7.66 -21.52 -22.17
N PRO A 645 -7.62 -20.16 -22.11
CA PRO A 645 -7.10 -19.48 -20.92
C PRO A 645 -7.91 -19.88 -19.69
N SER A 646 -7.25 -20.36 -18.65
CA SER A 646 -7.93 -20.89 -17.45
C SER A 646 -8.74 -19.83 -16.69
N TYR A 647 -8.53 -18.56 -17.03
CA TYR A 647 -9.34 -17.44 -16.59
C TYR A 647 -9.58 -16.44 -17.73
N VAL A 648 -10.84 -16.32 -18.15
CA VAL A 648 -11.33 -15.23 -19.02
C VAL A 648 -12.37 -14.43 -18.23
N ASN A 649 -12.20 -13.12 -18.15
CA ASN A 649 -13.14 -12.22 -17.48
C ASN A 649 -13.45 -11.05 -18.40
N VAL A 650 -14.73 -10.87 -18.75
CA VAL A 650 -15.20 -9.71 -19.52
C VAL A 650 -15.97 -8.80 -18.58
N LYS A 651 -15.55 -7.55 -18.47
CA LYS A 651 -16.24 -6.50 -17.74
C LYS A 651 -16.92 -5.53 -18.69
N ARG A 652 -18.12 -5.10 -18.31
CA ARG A 652 -18.86 -4.02 -18.96
C ARG A 652 -18.61 -2.73 -18.16
N VAL A 653 -18.32 -1.63 -18.87
CA VAL A 653 -18.10 -0.26 -18.33
C VAL A 653 -18.83 0.73 -19.21
N ASP A 654 -19.18 1.94 -18.78
CA ASP A 654 -20.06 2.79 -19.60
C ASP A 654 -19.43 3.12 -20.97
N TRP A 655 -18.19 3.58 -20.99
CA TRP A 655 -17.36 3.70 -22.20
C TRP A 655 -15.87 3.45 -21.90
N VAL A 656 -15.08 3.20 -22.94
CA VAL A 656 -13.62 3.33 -22.98
C VAL A 656 -13.29 4.67 -23.63
N GLU A 657 -12.38 5.43 -23.04
CA GLU A 657 -12.12 6.82 -23.45
C GLU A 657 -11.49 6.92 -24.85
N GLU A 658 -12.18 7.60 -25.77
CA GLU A 658 -11.73 7.92 -27.12
C GLU A 658 -11.89 9.42 -27.41
N GLU A 659 -11.23 9.93 -28.46
CA GLU A 659 -11.45 11.31 -28.92
C GLU A 659 -12.65 11.38 -29.89
N ASN A 660 -13.64 12.20 -29.57
CA ASN A 660 -14.69 12.56 -30.51
C ASN A 660 -14.16 13.55 -31.55
N GLU A 661 -14.15 13.16 -32.83
CA GLU A 661 -13.90 14.12 -33.90
C GLU A 661 -15.03 15.16 -34.00
N PRO A 662 -14.73 16.46 -34.07
CA PRO A 662 -15.70 17.45 -34.50
C PRO A 662 -15.98 17.23 -36.00
N ARG A 663 -17.12 16.61 -36.31
CA ARG A 663 -17.50 16.22 -37.68
C ARG A 663 -17.39 17.39 -38.66
N THR A 664 -16.36 17.36 -39.50
CA THR A 664 -16.31 18.19 -40.71
C THR A 664 -17.01 17.41 -41.83
N GLU A 665 -18.13 17.94 -42.32
CA GLU A 665 -18.86 17.34 -43.43
C GLU A 665 -18.06 17.44 -44.73
N VAL A 666 -17.25 16.42 -45.01
CA VAL A 666 -16.57 16.23 -46.29
C VAL A 666 -17.17 15.02 -46.98
N ASN A 667 -17.98 15.28 -48.02
CA ASN A 667 -18.71 14.27 -48.76
C ASN A 667 -17.78 13.14 -49.27
N SER A 668 -17.96 11.93 -48.75
CA SER A 668 -17.21 10.76 -49.17
C SER A 668 -17.70 10.27 -50.54
N SER A 669 -16.77 10.11 -51.48
CA SER A 669 -17.03 9.39 -52.73
C SER A 669 -16.73 7.90 -52.52
N SER A 670 -17.64 7.04 -52.95
CA SER A 670 -17.66 5.62 -52.58
C SER A 670 -16.58 4.77 -53.25
N SER A 671 -16.01 3.81 -52.52
CA SER A 671 -15.45 2.57 -53.08
C SER A 671 -16.36 1.40 -52.68
N LYS A 672 -16.80 0.61 -53.66
CA LYS A 672 -17.92 -0.35 -53.53
C LYS A 672 -17.52 -1.67 -52.88
N CYS A 673 -18.50 -2.32 -52.22
CA CYS A 673 -18.70 -3.76 -52.37
C CYS A 673 -20.18 -4.21 -52.15
N HIS A 674 -20.93 -4.26 -53.25
CA HIS A 674 -22.19 -5.01 -53.52
C HIS A 674 -23.49 -4.79 -52.71
N GLU A 675 -24.58 -4.66 -53.46
CA GLU A 675 -26.01 -4.75 -53.08
C GLU A 675 -26.45 -6.25 -53.10
N ILE A 676 -27.68 -6.72 -52.81
CA ILE A 676 -29.08 -6.22 -52.75
C ILE A 676 -29.82 -7.14 -51.72
N LEU A 677 -31.05 -6.96 -51.19
CA LEU A 677 -32.27 -6.16 -51.50
C LEU A 677 -32.55 -5.16 -50.32
N GLN A 678 -33.66 -4.43 -50.08
CA GLN A 678 -35.12 -4.47 -50.33
C GLN A 678 -35.90 -5.57 -49.56
N GLU A 679 -37.02 -5.30 -48.85
CA GLU A 679 -37.89 -4.09 -48.82
C GLU A 679 -38.72 -3.93 -47.50
N GLN A 680 -39.18 -2.69 -47.24
CA GLN A 680 -40.38 -2.24 -46.47
C GLN A 680 -40.58 -2.37 -44.93
N ARG A 681 -40.73 -1.16 -44.33
CA ARG A 681 -41.81 -0.69 -43.40
C ARG A 681 -41.89 -1.18 -41.93
N GLY A 682 -42.10 -0.21 -41.03
CA GLY A 682 -42.74 -0.40 -39.73
C GLY A 682 -42.43 0.71 -38.71
N VAL A 683 -43.22 1.79 -38.66
CA VAL A 683 -43.10 2.84 -37.62
C VAL A 683 -44.10 2.56 -36.50
N ASN A 684 -43.67 2.69 -35.24
CA ASN A 684 -44.40 3.40 -34.17
C ASN A 684 -43.57 3.47 -32.88
N GLU A 685 -43.81 4.53 -32.09
CA GLU A 685 -43.15 4.86 -30.83
C GLU A 685 -44.06 4.48 -29.63
N THR A 686 -43.47 4.14 -28.48
CA THR A 686 -43.94 4.50 -27.12
C THR A 686 -42.89 4.13 -26.07
N GLU A 687 -42.34 5.16 -25.42
CA GLU A 687 -42.25 5.36 -23.96
C GLU A 687 -42.38 4.11 -23.03
N GLU A 688 -41.36 3.79 -22.23
CA GLU A 688 -41.26 4.26 -20.81
C GLU A 688 -39.93 3.89 -20.11
N ASP A 689 -39.47 4.81 -19.27
CA ASP A 689 -38.60 4.75 -18.08
C ASP A 689 -37.48 3.69 -17.85
N THR A 690 -36.26 4.24 -17.69
CA THR A 690 -35.34 4.10 -16.53
C THR A 690 -35.63 3.03 -15.46
N LYS A 691 -34.62 2.29 -14.94
CA LYS A 691 -33.60 2.81 -13.98
C LYS A 691 -32.52 1.77 -13.57
N GLN A 692 -31.35 2.27 -13.10
CA GLN A 692 -30.40 1.65 -12.15
C GLN A 692 -29.59 0.38 -12.59
N PHE A 693 -28.39 0.09 -12.07
CA PHE A 693 -27.31 0.93 -11.49
C PHE A 693 -25.95 0.21 -11.61
N ALA A 694 -24.86 0.88 -11.23
CA ALA A 694 -23.48 0.40 -11.36
C ALA A 694 -23.05 -0.64 -10.31
N ASP A 695 -22.01 -1.43 -10.65
CA ASP A 695 -21.10 -2.05 -9.67
C ASP A 695 -19.66 -2.12 -10.24
N SER A 696 -18.78 -1.24 -9.75
CA SER A 696 -17.33 -1.37 -9.94
C SER A 696 -16.56 -0.69 -8.81
N GLY A 697 -16.05 -1.48 -7.86
CA GLY A 697 -15.32 -0.96 -6.70
C GLY A 697 -13.98 -0.31 -7.03
N VAL A 698 -13.93 1.03 -6.93
CA VAL A 698 -12.78 1.82 -6.48
C VAL A 698 -13.32 2.87 -5.51
N THR A 699 -12.99 2.75 -4.22
CA THR A 699 -13.57 3.58 -3.15
C THR A 699 -12.87 4.94 -3.02
N ASN A 700 -13.32 5.93 -3.80
CA ASN A 700 -13.15 7.35 -3.49
C ASN A 700 -14.46 7.89 -2.90
N GLN A 701 -14.44 8.31 -1.63
CA GLN A 701 -15.58 8.99 -1.01
C GLN A 701 -15.61 10.48 -1.39
N ILE A 702 -16.48 10.85 -2.32
CA ILE A 702 -16.91 12.24 -2.51
C ILE A 702 -18.43 12.29 -2.33
N MET A 703 -18.87 12.95 -1.25
CA MET A 703 -20.28 13.08 -0.89
C MET A 703 -20.92 14.23 -1.68
N GLN A 704 -21.39 13.95 -2.90
CA GLN A 704 -22.14 14.92 -3.70
C GLN A 704 -23.58 15.08 -3.17
N MET A 705 -23.95 16.30 -2.79
CA MET A 705 -25.34 16.67 -2.55
C MET A 705 -26.00 17.15 -3.86
N SER A 706 -27.15 16.58 -4.21
CA SER A 706 -27.90 16.95 -5.41
C SER A 706 -28.57 18.33 -5.28
N PRO A 707 -28.60 19.17 -6.33
CA PRO A 707 -29.28 20.46 -6.31
C PRO A 707 -30.78 20.36 -6.66
N GLN A 708 -31.60 21.26 -6.12
CA GLN A 708 -32.97 21.50 -6.60
C GLN A 708 -33.32 23.00 -6.68
N HIS A 709 -33.39 23.47 -7.93
CA HIS A 709 -34.17 24.57 -8.54
C HIS A 709 -34.65 25.84 -7.77
N MET A 710 -34.29 26.98 -8.40
CA MET A 710 -35.06 28.19 -8.76
C MET A 710 -35.75 29.08 -7.71
N ASP A 711 -35.25 30.33 -7.67
CA ASP A 711 -35.96 31.61 -7.87
C ASP A 711 -37.34 31.90 -7.25
N LEU A 712 -37.43 33.00 -6.48
CA LEU A 712 -38.07 34.26 -6.93
C LEU A 712 -37.97 35.41 -5.91
N CYS A 713 -37.93 36.66 -6.42
CA CYS A 713 -38.15 37.98 -5.76
C CYS A 713 -37.32 38.34 -4.50
N ALA A 714 -36.47 39.38 -4.43
CA ALA A 714 -36.49 40.80 -4.88
C ALA A 714 -37.11 41.82 -3.88
N ALA A 715 -36.27 42.71 -3.32
CA ALA A 715 -36.60 44.07 -2.87
C ALA A 715 -35.32 44.91 -2.59
N ASP A 716 -35.41 46.24 -2.79
CA ASP A 716 -34.32 47.22 -2.68
C ASP A 716 -33.67 47.39 -1.28
N THR A 717 -32.38 47.73 -1.26
CA THR A 717 -31.99 49.10 -0.82
C THR A 717 -30.65 49.56 -1.39
N LYS A 718 -30.55 50.86 -1.68
CA LYS A 718 -29.34 51.55 -2.18
C LYS A 718 -28.39 51.92 -1.02
N LEU A 719 -27.09 52.07 -1.31
CA LEU A 719 -26.34 53.31 -1.03
C LEU A 719 -24.93 53.35 -1.68
N THR A 720 -24.83 54.16 -2.74
CA THR A 720 -23.67 54.93 -3.25
C THR A 720 -22.23 54.60 -2.80
N MET A 721 -21.38 54.32 -3.80
CA MET A 721 -19.95 54.67 -3.82
C MET A 721 -19.74 56.20 -3.61
N PRO A 722 -18.50 56.61 -3.27
CA PRO A 722 -17.85 57.58 -4.16
C PRO A 722 -16.43 57.16 -4.57
N SER A 723 -16.00 57.64 -5.74
CA SER A 723 -14.67 57.46 -6.30
C SER A 723 -13.94 58.80 -6.49
N ASN A 724 -12.64 58.71 -6.81
CA ASN A 724 -11.77 59.71 -7.47
C ASN A 724 -10.79 60.58 -6.64
N ASN A 725 -9.69 60.87 -7.35
CA ASN A 725 -8.76 62.02 -7.26
C ASN A 725 -7.55 62.00 -6.30
N ARG A 726 -6.44 61.49 -6.86
CA ARG A 726 -5.21 62.25 -7.24
C ARG A 726 -4.50 63.18 -6.22
N MET A 727 -3.19 62.90 -6.12
CA MET A 727 -2.02 63.81 -6.21
C MET A 727 -1.36 64.41 -4.95
N SER A 728 -0.01 64.30 -5.00
CA SER A 728 1.06 65.14 -4.41
C SER A 728 1.41 65.09 -2.91
N PHE A 729 2.74 65.08 -2.68
CA PHE A 729 3.45 65.29 -1.40
C PHE A 729 3.36 66.76 -0.93
N PRO A 730 3.80 67.06 0.31
CA PRO A 730 5.02 67.89 0.44
C PRO A 730 6.01 67.45 1.55
N GLU A 731 7.12 68.18 1.68
CA GLU A 731 8.36 67.84 2.41
C GLU A 731 8.52 68.48 3.82
N LYS A 732 9.57 68.04 4.54
CA LYS A 732 10.47 68.81 5.47
C LYS A 732 11.72 67.93 5.77
N LEU A 733 12.98 68.33 5.56
CA LEU A 733 13.82 69.40 6.18
C LEU A 733 14.09 69.14 7.68
N HIS A 734 15.32 69.15 8.25
CA HIS A 734 16.69 69.44 7.74
C HIS A 734 17.81 68.84 8.65
N ASP A 735 18.96 68.50 8.05
CA ASP A 735 20.42 68.65 8.41
C ASP A 735 20.92 68.61 9.89
N ASN A 736 22.15 68.21 10.26
CA ASN A 736 23.53 68.40 9.70
C ASN A 736 24.44 67.17 10.01
N ILE A 737 25.53 66.77 9.31
CA ILE A 737 26.70 67.43 8.62
C ILE A 737 27.78 67.91 9.64
N ALA A 738 29.10 67.62 9.59
CA ALA A 738 30.03 66.67 8.89
C ALA A 738 31.37 66.63 9.73
N ALA A 739 32.56 66.07 9.41
CA ALA A 739 33.24 65.37 8.28
C ALA A 739 34.23 64.31 8.89
N GLU A 740 35.39 63.79 8.42
CA GLU A 740 36.40 63.90 7.31
C GLU A 740 37.00 62.47 7.07
N ALA A 741 37.77 62.03 6.04
CA ALA A 741 38.47 62.54 4.83
C ALA A 741 40.03 62.56 4.86
N VAL A 742 40.72 61.71 4.04
CA VAL A 742 42.13 61.75 3.50
C VAL A 742 42.37 60.42 2.70
N SER A 743 42.43 60.35 1.35
CA SER A 743 43.56 60.57 0.36
C SER A 743 44.62 59.43 0.28
N PHE A 744 45.24 59.00 -0.85
CA PHE A 744 45.27 59.40 -2.30
C PHE A 744 45.89 58.27 -3.21
N SER A 745 45.89 58.43 -4.56
CA SER A 745 46.70 57.76 -5.65
C SER A 745 46.57 56.23 -5.92
N CYS A 746 46.27 55.70 -7.13
CA CYS A 746 46.96 55.65 -8.47
C CYS A 746 48.05 54.52 -8.60
N THR A 747 48.25 53.74 -9.70
CA THR A 747 47.75 53.75 -11.11
C THR A 747 48.06 52.42 -11.88
N THR A 748 47.28 52.07 -12.95
CA THR A 748 47.61 51.19 -14.14
C THR A 748 47.95 49.69 -13.95
N SER A 749 47.74 48.72 -14.88
CA SER A 749 47.16 48.65 -16.27
C SER A 749 46.77 47.20 -16.72
N SER A 750 45.90 47.07 -17.74
CA SER A 750 45.65 45.97 -18.75
C SER A 750 46.36 44.59 -18.68
N GLY A 751 45.83 43.45 -19.16
CA GLY A 751 44.55 43.13 -19.86
C GLY A 751 44.68 42.75 -21.36
N SER A 752 44.50 41.46 -21.75
CA SER A 752 44.07 40.99 -23.11
C SER A 752 44.07 39.44 -23.28
N SER A 753 43.27 38.96 -24.24
CA SER A 753 43.26 37.60 -24.86
C SER A 753 43.84 37.71 -26.31
N PRO A 754 43.85 36.72 -27.27
CA PRO A 754 43.19 35.39 -27.32
C PRO A 754 43.94 34.25 -28.12
N LYS A 755 43.18 33.21 -28.55
CA LYS A 755 43.29 32.43 -29.83
C LYS A 755 44.29 31.25 -30.03
N SER A 756 43.69 30.04 -30.04
CA SER A 756 43.66 29.03 -31.14
C SER A 756 44.89 28.24 -31.64
N SER A 757 44.63 26.94 -31.91
CA SER A 757 45.39 25.98 -32.76
C SER A 757 46.79 25.58 -32.27
N SER A 758 47.23 24.31 -32.35
CA SER A 758 46.92 23.27 -33.35
C SER A 758 47.16 21.84 -32.80
N ALA A 759 46.62 20.83 -33.50
CA ALA A 759 47.11 19.44 -33.38
C ALA A 759 48.31 19.24 -34.33
N PRO A 760 49.09 18.15 -34.20
CA PRO A 760 48.75 16.99 -35.04
C PRO A 760 49.07 15.60 -34.45
N SER A 761 48.52 14.57 -35.12
CA SER A 761 49.10 13.23 -35.37
C SER A 761 49.44 12.26 -34.22
N SER A 762 49.29 10.94 -34.35
CA SER A 762 48.56 10.10 -35.34
C SER A 762 48.78 8.60 -35.04
N HIS A 763 47.88 7.73 -35.52
CA HIS A 763 48.11 6.29 -35.78
C HIS A 763 48.38 5.38 -34.54
N HIS A 764 48.12 4.05 -34.54
CA HIS A 764 47.46 3.16 -35.51
C HIS A 764 46.79 1.96 -34.80
N SER A 765 45.76 1.39 -35.42
CA SER A 765 45.38 -0.05 -35.46
C SER A 765 45.21 -0.93 -34.19
N LEU A 766 43.96 -1.40 -34.03
CA LEU A 766 43.45 -2.76 -33.70
C LEU A 766 44.33 -3.98 -34.09
N PRO A 767 44.06 -5.25 -33.63
CA PRO A 767 43.11 -5.77 -32.60
C PRO A 767 43.68 -6.94 -31.70
N GLU A 768 42.75 -7.68 -31.05
CA GLU A 768 42.77 -9.15 -30.74
C GLU A 768 43.32 -9.74 -29.40
N THR A 769 42.36 -10.06 -28.50
CA THR A 769 42.11 -11.35 -27.78
C THR A 769 43.25 -12.18 -27.14
N TYR A 770 43.18 -12.48 -25.83
CA TYR A 770 42.76 -13.79 -25.23
C TYR A 770 42.97 -13.91 -23.68
N THR A 771 41.91 -14.32 -22.96
CA THR A 771 41.77 -15.09 -21.68
C THR A 771 42.82 -15.14 -20.53
N TRP A 772 42.29 -14.96 -19.30
CA TRP A 772 42.59 -15.64 -18.01
C TRP A 772 43.88 -15.33 -17.19
N ASP A 773 43.68 -14.70 -16.02
CA ASP A 773 43.91 -15.18 -14.63
C ASP A 773 44.94 -16.30 -14.31
N PRO A 774 45.55 -16.34 -13.08
CA PRO A 774 45.64 -15.34 -12.01
C PRO A 774 47.05 -15.23 -11.34
N GLU A 775 47.09 -14.62 -10.14
CA GLU A 775 48.21 -14.51 -9.16
C GLU A 775 49.38 -13.55 -9.45
N GLY A 776 49.88 -12.88 -8.40
CA GLY A 776 50.98 -11.91 -8.52
C GLY A 776 51.10 -10.86 -7.40
N SER A 777 51.06 -11.24 -6.11
CA SER A 777 51.49 -10.33 -5.03
C SER A 777 53.00 -10.13 -5.08
N PRO A 778 53.54 -8.93 -4.76
CA PRO A 778 54.20 -8.86 -3.45
C PRO A 778 54.19 -7.50 -2.73
N TRP A 779 53.79 -7.54 -1.44
CA TRP A 779 54.47 -6.88 -0.30
C TRP A 779 54.49 -5.32 -0.22
N SER A 780 54.74 -4.67 0.92
CA SER A 780 54.44 -4.98 2.35
C SER A 780 54.82 -3.75 3.19
N ARG A 781 53.90 -3.25 4.04
CA ARG A 781 54.26 -2.60 5.32
C ARG A 781 53.05 -2.55 6.25
N ALA A 782 53.26 -2.91 7.51
CA ALA A 782 52.20 -3.10 8.49
C ALA A 782 52.35 -2.16 9.69
N LEU A 783 51.22 -1.85 10.33
CA LEU A 783 51.13 -1.53 11.74
C LEU A 783 49.96 -2.35 12.32
N SER A 784 50.20 -3.05 13.43
CA SER A 784 49.24 -3.99 14.04
C SER A 784 48.68 -3.44 15.37
N PRO A 785 47.46 -3.83 15.77
CA PRO A 785 46.84 -3.39 17.02
C PRO A 785 47.42 -4.10 18.26
N PRO A 786 47.20 -3.54 19.48
CA PRO A 786 47.81 -4.05 20.72
C PRO A 786 47.06 -5.24 21.34
N THR A 787 47.81 -6.10 22.02
CA THR A 787 47.33 -7.23 22.85
C THR A 787 47.41 -6.94 24.36
N PRO A 788 46.55 -7.56 25.20
CA PRO A 788 46.55 -7.36 26.66
C PRO A 788 47.69 -8.12 27.38
N ARG A 789 47.92 -7.78 28.66
CA ARG A 789 48.89 -8.45 29.57
C ARG A 789 48.21 -9.16 30.75
N ASN A 790 48.81 -10.24 31.22
CA ASN A 790 48.36 -11.08 32.35
C ASN A 790 49.14 -10.82 33.65
N THR A 791 48.41 -10.81 34.79
CA THR A 791 48.84 -11.05 36.18
C THR A 791 47.57 -11.16 37.05
N SER A 792 47.40 -12.04 38.05
CA SER A 792 48.16 -13.24 38.47
C SER A 792 47.32 -14.02 39.50
N ALA A 793 47.44 -15.36 39.56
CA ALA A 793 46.74 -16.21 40.54
C ALA A 793 47.46 -16.26 41.91
N PRO A 794 46.81 -16.78 42.98
CA PRO A 794 47.04 -18.20 43.31
C PRO A 794 45.84 -18.97 43.95
N GLN A 795 45.82 -20.31 43.76
CA GLN A 795 45.35 -21.38 44.70
C GLN A 795 43.90 -21.32 45.28
N SER A 796 43.17 -22.40 45.66
CA SER A 796 43.16 -23.88 45.53
C SER A 796 41.72 -24.30 46.01
N ALA A 797 41.13 -25.50 45.88
CA ALA A 797 41.63 -26.87 45.73
C ALA A 797 40.61 -27.80 44.99
N MET A 798 40.77 -29.12 45.10
CA MET A 798 40.14 -30.15 44.26
C MET A 798 38.86 -30.81 44.84
N HIS A 799 38.02 -31.36 43.94
CA HIS A 799 37.31 -32.67 43.90
C HIS A 799 36.92 -33.43 45.21
N PRO A 800 35.84 -34.27 45.22
CA PRO A 800 35.41 -35.14 44.11
C PRO A 800 33.88 -35.28 43.85
N MET A 801 33.52 -36.21 42.95
CA MET A 801 32.15 -36.66 42.67
C MET A 801 31.56 -37.47 43.84
N LEU A 802 30.23 -37.38 44.02
CA LEU A 802 29.36 -38.44 44.53
C LEU A 802 27.91 -38.23 44.03
N SER A 803 27.15 -39.32 43.98
CA SER A 803 25.70 -39.43 43.77
C SER A 803 25.23 -40.76 44.40
N PRO A 804 23.92 -41.03 44.60
CA PRO A 804 22.71 -40.30 44.20
C PRO A 804 21.83 -39.91 45.42
N GLU A 805 20.49 -39.89 45.22
CA GLU A 805 19.41 -39.62 46.21
C GLU A 805 19.32 -38.13 46.68
N ASP A 806 18.13 -37.54 46.88
CA ASP A 806 16.77 -38.10 46.97
C ASP A 806 15.72 -37.24 46.22
N HIS A 807 14.47 -37.70 46.13
CA HIS A 807 13.39 -37.17 45.27
C HIS A 807 12.75 -35.85 45.76
N ILE A 808 12.38 -35.00 44.80
CA ILE A 808 11.01 -34.43 44.66
C ILE A 808 10.77 -34.08 43.19
N SER A 809 9.62 -34.50 42.64
CA SER A 809 9.29 -34.37 41.22
C SER A 809 8.74 -32.99 40.86
N ARG A 810 9.24 -32.41 39.76
CA ARG A 810 8.60 -31.28 39.07
C ARG A 810 8.04 -31.80 37.74
N ALA A 811 6.73 -31.85 37.62
CA ALA A 811 6.06 -32.52 36.50
C ALA A 811 6.25 -31.78 35.17
N GLU A 812 6.48 -32.56 34.11
CA GLU A 812 6.35 -32.10 32.72
C GLU A 812 4.85 -32.07 32.36
N GLY A 813 4.38 -30.95 31.79
CA GLY A 813 2.98 -30.74 31.49
C GLY A 813 2.62 -31.14 30.05
N THR A 814 2.25 -32.41 29.84
CA THR A 814 1.70 -32.90 28.57
C THR A 814 0.38 -32.20 28.22
N TRP A 815 0.19 -31.84 26.95
CA TRP A 815 -1.09 -31.33 26.45
C TRP A 815 -2.16 -32.44 26.45
N SER A 816 -3.21 -32.29 27.28
CA SER A 816 -4.61 -32.67 27.00
C SER A 816 -5.44 -32.74 28.29
N THR A 817 -6.33 -31.77 28.52
CA THR A 817 -7.75 -31.99 28.88
C THR A 817 -8.51 -30.67 28.91
N ALA A 818 -9.76 -30.68 28.46
CA ALA A 818 -10.63 -29.51 28.53
C ALA A 818 -11.26 -29.39 29.93
N TYR A 819 -11.25 -28.18 30.50
CA TYR A 819 -12.04 -27.85 31.69
C TYR A 819 -12.77 -26.52 31.53
N PHE A 820 -14.10 -26.60 31.53
CA PHE A 820 -14.95 -25.46 31.86
C PHE A 820 -14.64 -25.00 33.29
N HIS A 821 -14.49 -23.69 33.52
CA HIS A 821 -14.44 -23.13 34.87
C HIS A 821 -15.69 -22.30 35.18
N PRO A 822 -16.31 -22.43 36.37
CA PRO A 822 -17.52 -21.70 36.72
C PRO A 822 -17.28 -20.20 37.02
N LEU A 823 -18.37 -19.44 36.99
CA LEU A 823 -18.41 -18.05 37.47
C LEU A 823 -17.98 -17.95 38.96
N PRO A 824 -17.11 -17.01 39.34
CA PRO A 824 -16.77 -16.78 40.74
C PRO A 824 -17.93 -16.10 41.50
N LEU A 825 -18.21 -16.59 42.70
CA LEU A 825 -19.15 -15.97 43.64
C LEU A 825 -18.51 -14.73 44.33
N PRO A 826 -19.30 -13.71 44.71
CA PRO A 826 -18.77 -12.52 45.37
C PRO A 826 -18.34 -12.81 46.82
N PRO A 827 -17.24 -12.19 47.32
CA PRO A 827 -16.80 -12.36 48.69
C PRO A 827 -17.73 -11.67 49.70
N SER A 828 -17.95 -12.34 50.84
CA SER A 828 -18.80 -11.88 51.95
C SER A 828 -18.10 -10.86 52.88
N ALA A 829 -18.89 -10.16 53.70
CA ALA A 829 -18.47 -9.00 54.51
C ALA A 829 -17.80 -9.34 55.86
N ILE A 830 -17.50 -8.28 56.64
CA ILE A 830 -16.80 -8.22 57.96
C ILE A 830 -15.26 -8.16 57.76
N SER A 831 -14.48 -7.26 58.40
CA SER A 831 -14.67 -6.47 59.63
C SER A 831 -14.28 -4.97 59.52
N GLN A 832 -14.58 -4.20 60.57
CA GLN A 832 -14.16 -2.80 60.77
C GLN A 832 -12.86 -2.70 61.61
N VAL A 833 -12.11 -1.58 61.50
CA VAL A 833 -11.88 -0.60 62.60
C VAL A 833 -10.86 0.50 62.21
N LYS A 834 -11.27 1.76 62.44
CA LYS A 834 -10.53 3.04 62.63
C LYS A 834 -9.00 3.13 62.40
N ALA A 835 -8.56 4.20 61.70
CA ALA A 835 -8.00 5.40 62.35
C ALA A 835 -7.96 6.67 61.45
N THR A 836 -8.58 7.74 61.94
CA THR A 836 -8.47 9.19 61.61
C THR A 836 -7.44 9.74 60.62
N LEU A 837 -7.87 10.69 59.76
CA LEU A 837 -7.27 12.03 59.67
C LEU A 837 -8.23 13.11 59.10
N SER A 838 -8.21 14.29 59.73
CA SER A 838 -8.78 15.63 59.42
C SER A 838 -9.91 15.82 58.39
N ASN A 839 -11.00 16.49 58.82
CA ASN A 839 -12.04 17.06 57.94
C ASN A 839 -11.66 18.46 57.41
N GLN A 840 -11.83 18.71 56.12
CA GLN A 840 -12.56 19.88 55.60
C GLN A 840 -13.28 19.51 54.29
N PRO A 841 -14.55 19.94 54.07
CA PRO A 841 -15.29 19.61 52.85
C PRO A 841 -14.99 20.58 51.71
N ALA A 842 -14.69 20.04 50.53
CA ALA A 842 -14.82 20.78 49.27
C ALA A 842 -16.31 21.09 48.98
N PRO A 843 -16.64 22.15 48.23
CA PRO A 843 -18.03 22.55 48.00
C PRO A 843 -18.80 21.49 47.20
N LYS A 844 -20.02 21.17 47.65
CA LYS A 844 -20.98 20.43 46.82
C LYS A 844 -21.38 21.29 45.62
N VAL A 845 -21.11 20.80 44.42
CA VAL A 845 -21.90 21.19 43.24
C VAL A 845 -23.12 20.27 43.21
N GLU A 846 -24.30 20.81 43.46
CA GLU A 846 -25.54 20.08 43.24
C GLU A 846 -25.81 20.02 41.73
N MET A 847 -25.54 18.86 41.12
CA MET A 847 -26.07 18.56 39.79
C MET A 847 -27.58 18.42 39.88
N SER A 848 -28.30 19.47 39.47
CA SER A 848 -29.76 19.42 39.34
C SER A 848 -30.14 18.39 38.28
N LEU A 849 -31.00 17.43 38.65
CA LEU A 849 -31.40 16.35 37.75
C LEU A 849 -32.04 16.91 36.48
N VAL A 850 -31.70 16.33 35.33
CA VAL A 850 -32.21 16.74 33.99
C VAL A 850 -33.70 16.37 33.79
N ALA A 851 -34.36 15.86 34.84
CA ALA A 851 -35.76 15.47 34.85
C ALA A 851 -36.69 16.66 34.57
N GLY A 852 -37.30 16.69 33.38
CA GLY A 852 -38.34 17.66 33.00
C GLY A 852 -37.89 18.83 32.11
N GLN A 853 -36.61 18.91 31.71
CA GLN A 853 -36.15 19.96 30.79
C GLN A 853 -36.65 19.78 29.34
N TRP A 854 -36.96 18.56 28.94
CA TRP A 854 -37.36 18.20 27.57
C TRP A 854 -38.82 17.78 27.50
N GLU A 855 -39.56 18.39 26.59
CA GLU A 855 -40.98 18.15 26.36
C GLU A 855 -41.19 17.27 25.13
N LYS A 856 -41.63 16.03 25.35
CA LYS A 856 -42.06 15.07 24.31
C LYS A 856 -43.25 15.65 23.53
N ARG A 857 -43.11 15.82 22.21
CA ARG A 857 -44.14 16.40 21.33
C ARG A 857 -44.76 15.38 20.36
N LYS A 858 -44.00 14.92 19.37
CA LYS A 858 -44.53 14.17 18.21
C LYS A 858 -43.84 12.82 18.08
N LEU A 859 -44.58 11.76 17.75
CA LEU A 859 -43.97 10.48 17.36
C LEU A 859 -43.28 10.64 16.00
N ILE A 860 -41.99 10.28 15.91
CA ILE A 860 -41.23 10.27 14.66
C ILE A 860 -41.29 8.87 14.03
N GLY A 861 -41.20 7.82 14.85
CA GLY A 861 -41.31 6.44 14.41
C GLY A 861 -41.36 5.44 15.56
N SER A 862 -41.87 4.24 15.27
CA SER A 862 -42.01 3.13 16.21
C SER A 862 -41.38 1.86 15.62
N GLY A 863 -40.96 0.93 16.48
CA GLY A 863 -40.27 -0.30 16.08
C GLY A 863 -40.05 -1.26 17.24
N THR A 864 -39.46 -2.43 16.97
CA THR A 864 -39.30 -3.56 17.91
C THR A 864 -38.62 -3.21 19.24
N PHE A 865 -37.79 -2.17 19.26
CA PHE A 865 -37.09 -1.72 20.47
C PHE A 865 -37.66 -0.44 21.09
N GLY A 866 -38.90 -0.05 20.75
CA GLY A 866 -39.63 1.09 21.33
C GLY A 866 -39.56 2.40 20.53
N ASP A 867 -40.50 3.30 20.84
CA ASP A 867 -40.81 4.53 20.11
C ASP A 867 -39.75 5.64 20.23
N VAL A 868 -39.58 6.38 19.13
CA VAL A 868 -38.76 7.60 19.04
C VAL A 868 -39.65 8.81 18.79
N TYR A 869 -39.44 9.86 19.59
CA TYR A 869 -40.25 11.09 19.58
C TYR A 869 -39.39 12.33 19.38
N GLU A 870 -39.97 13.33 18.72
CA GLU A 870 -39.49 14.71 18.74
C GLU A 870 -39.73 15.29 20.14
N ALA A 871 -38.70 15.90 20.73
CA ALA A 871 -38.84 16.69 21.95
C ALA A 871 -38.19 18.06 21.82
N THR A 872 -38.76 19.03 22.53
CA THR A 872 -38.28 20.41 22.57
C THR A 872 -37.76 20.74 23.96
N ASN A 873 -36.59 21.37 24.06
CA ASN A 873 -36.10 21.89 25.33
C ASN A 873 -36.95 23.09 25.77
N ARG A 874 -37.53 23.03 26.97
CA ARG A 874 -38.45 24.05 27.49
C ARG A 874 -37.80 25.42 27.74
N HIS A 875 -36.47 25.50 27.78
CA HIS A 875 -35.74 26.75 28.05
C HIS A 875 -35.03 27.31 26.81
N THR A 876 -34.51 26.46 25.92
CA THR A 876 -33.74 26.90 24.73
C THR A 876 -34.50 26.78 23.41
N GLY A 877 -35.66 26.11 23.39
CA GLY A 877 -36.40 25.83 22.15
C GLY A 877 -35.73 24.82 21.20
N ALA A 878 -34.55 24.30 21.56
CA ALA A 878 -33.82 23.32 20.75
C ALA A 878 -34.64 22.02 20.59
N LEU A 879 -34.56 21.42 19.39
CA LEU A 879 -35.23 20.16 19.05
C LEU A 879 -34.24 18.99 19.12
N CYS A 880 -34.71 17.84 19.58
CA CYS A 880 -33.97 16.57 19.50
C CYS A 880 -34.93 15.39 19.29
N ALA A 881 -34.39 14.24 18.88
CA ALA A 881 -35.09 12.97 18.92
C ALA A 881 -34.75 12.23 20.23
N VAL A 882 -35.77 11.88 21.02
CA VAL A 882 -35.65 11.10 22.25
C VAL A 882 -36.40 9.79 22.16
N LYS A 883 -35.76 8.72 22.64
CA LYS A 883 -36.34 7.39 22.73
C LYS A 883 -36.78 7.12 24.17
N ALA A 884 -38.06 6.81 24.37
CA ALA A 884 -38.57 6.50 25.70
C ALA A 884 -38.31 5.03 26.02
N ILE A 885 -37.39 4.75 26.95
CA ILE A 885 -37.05 3.39 27.37
C ILE A 885 -37.69 3.12 28.73
N SER A 886 -38.70 2.24 28.76
CA SER A 886 -39.25 1.71 30.02
C SER A 886 -38.29 0.66 30.59
N ILE A 887 -37.42 1.09 31.50
CA ILE A 887 -36.52 0.20 32.23
C ILE A 887 -37.34 -0.64 33.22
N PRO A 888 -37.24 -1.99 33.21
CA PRO A 888 -37.89 -2.84 34.21
C PRO A 888 -37.37 -2.54 35.62
N ASN A 889 -38.26 -2.53 36.62
CA ASN A 889 -37.89 -2.21 38.00
C ASN A 889 -37.31 -3.45 38.74
N ASP A 890 -36.22 -3.99 38.21
CA ASP A 890 -35.48 -5.14 38.76
C ASP A 890 -34.10 -4.72 39.31
N SER A 891 -33.45 -5.62 40.06
CA SER A 891 -32.18 -5.35 40.72
C SER A 891 -31.00 -5.14 39.77
N ARG A 892 -30.93 -5.84 38.63
CA ARG A 892 -29.88 -5.65 37.62
C ARG A 892 -30.04 -4.31 36.92
N SER A 893 -31.28 -3.91 36.65
CA SER A 893 -31.62 -2.62 36.05
C SER A 893 -31.29 -1.46 37.00
N ALA A 894 -31.56 -1.60 38.29
CA ALA A 894 -31.18 -0.62 39.32
C ALA A 894 -29.66 -0.53 39.54
N GLU A 895 -28.93 -1.64 39.43
CA GLU A 895 -27.46 -1.67 39.51
C GLU A 895 -26.81 -1.10 38.23
N SER A 896 -27.38 -1.36 37.06
CA SER A 896 -26.98 -0.75 35.78
C SER A 896 -27.17 0.76 35.77
N LEU A 897 -28.24 1.27 36.38
CA LEU A 897 -28.46 2.71 36.55
C LEU A 897 -27.39 3.34 37.46
N LYS A 898 -27.00 2.68 38.56
CA LYS A 898 -25.90 3.14 39.42
C LYS A 898 -24.54 3.16 38.72
N GLN A 899 -24.33 2.30 37.73
CA GLN A 899 -23.13 2.29 36.88
C GLN A 899 -23.21 3.32 35.73
N LEU A 900 -24.35 3.98 35.54
CA LEU A 900 -24.54 5.04 34.55
C LEU A 900 -24.47 6.46 35.18
N ASP A 901 -24.76 6.56 36.47
CA ASP A 901 -24.64 7.77 37.31
C ASP A 901 -23.22 7.96 37.92
N GLN A 902 -22.26 7.06 37.64
CA GLN A 902 -20.87 7.08 38.15
C GLN A 902 -19.84 7.36 37.05
#